data_AF-A0A5M7C4E2-F1
#
_entry.id   AF-A0A5M7C4E2-F1
#
_cell.length_a   1.000
_cell.length_b   1.000
_cell.length_c   1.000
_cell.angle_alpha   90.00
_cell.angle_beta   90.00
_cell.angle_gamma   90.00
#
_symmetry.space_group_name_H-M   'P 1'
#
loop_
_entity.id
_entity.type
_entity.pdbx_description
1 polymer ?
#
loop_
_entity_poly.entity_id
_entity_poly.type
_entity_poly.pdbx_seq_one_letter_code
_entity_poly.pdbx_strand_id
1 'polypeptide(L)'
;MSADTAATTGVAAHQVALSFEDGVTRFITCRADQTVADASYRQRINIPLDCRDGACGTCKAFCESGEFDGGSYLDDALPVDEAQRGFVLPCSMRPRSDLVLQIASTSEVAKTRAESYAGKVAELQRLSATTVQLSVAIPNRGDLAFLPGQYVNIAVPGTDVSRSYSFSNAPHEELLTFLIKITPGGVMSDYLTGRAAVGDELTFTGPNGSFFLRETDRPALLLAGGTGLAPVLSMIRKLRAEGSQRRVHLVYGVSTDEDLVALDQIEQVAADLPGLTWDHCVADPNSTAANKGYVTSLIRPEHLNGGDVAVYLCGPPPMVEAVRRHVADEGIEPTGFYYEKFALAVPAADAPQVPDAPATAPPPVEELIRNPEARNIAGQVVLPDAEIGPWSGAAEHSDPGDAVRRIAGQLMGVPAAGTDGPVAELDPDRDLLVAAEGRGIAGQEMFPAFEQAPATAPETTAPDGYQIGEEHPDVQSSDALFEARQALELGALELTVGRLSSQQLAGYRLLAELTLPHVEGDRFVDAAAYTETNAAFHDYLFTLTGNEHLLHAYQALGVKGRMAEVLRNATWCHPRCATDHVEIVEAFERGDRDGARALVVAHAERSKQTMRRAMADAAAGARPRFVTPGRFSGKVVVVTGSAQGIGAQVARRIAAEGGELVLADRSELVGEVAEELVRHGGSATPVVVDLESWDGAASLVDRAIAQHGRIDVLVNNVGGAINFKPFTEFTDAEIRAELDRSLLTTLFACRAVLPGMVAAGSGVIVNVSSAATRGIHRIPYSAAKGGINAITASLALECADRGIRVVATAPGGTEAPPRRIPRGTPEPRDDRERAWFQAHIDQTIASSPMHRYGTLDEQAAAIAFLASDEASYITGTVLPVAGGDLG
;
A
#
# COMPACT_ATOMS: atom_id res chain seq x y z
N MET A 1 15.75 -47.97 -29.28
CA MET A 1 15.16 -47.55 -28.00
C MET A 1 16.18 -46.68 -27.30
N SER A 2 16.12 -45.37 -27.50
CA SER A 2 16.91 -44.40 -26.74
C SER A 2 15.90 -43.35 -26.28
N ALA A 3 15.73 -43.25 -24.97
CA ALA A 3 14.79 -42.34 -24.35
C ALA A 3 15.38 -40.92 -24.37
N ASP A 4 14.62 -40.00 -24.93
CA ASP A 4 14.77 -38.55 -24.74
C ASP A 4 14.61 -38.22 -23.27
N THR A 5 15.63 -37.58 -22.69
CA THR A 5 15.48 -36.78 -21.46
C THR A 5 15.84 -35.35 -21.81
N ALA A 6 14.80 -34.56 -22.08
CA ALA A 6 14.87 -33.11 -22.16
C ALA A 6 15.28 -32.55 -20.78
N ALA A 7 16.32 -31.72 -20.78
CA ALA A 7 16.80 -31.01 -19.60
C ALA A 7 15.79 -29.91 -19.20
N THR A 8 15.14 -30.10 -18.06
CA THR A 8 14.35 -29.07 -17.38
C THR A 8 15.27 -28.11 -16.64
N THR A 9 15.08 -26.82 -16.88
CA THR A 9 15.60 -25.73 -16.05
C THR A 9 15.01 -25.87 -14.63
N GLY A 10 15.84 -26.28 -13.67
CA GLY A 10 15.40 -26.68 -12.33
C GLY A 10 15.03 -25.50 -11.44
N VAL A 11 13.77 -25.06 -11.47
CA VAL A 11 13.18 -24.28 -10.37
C VAL A 11 12.93 -25.23 -9.20
N ALA A 12 13.43 -24.89 -8.01
CA ALA A 12 13.22 -25.70 -6.80
C ALA A 12 11.71 -25.90 -6.52
N ALA A 13 11.33 -27.11 -6.11
CA ALA A 13 9.95 -27.47 -5.81
C ALA A 13 9.86 -28.16 -4.45
N HIS A 14 8.79 -27.87 -3.72
CA HIS A 14 8.52 -28.30 -2.36
C HIS A 14 7.23 -29.11 -2.29
N GLN A 15 7.14 -30.05 -1.35
CA GLN A 15 5.91 -30.75 -1.02
C GLN A 15 5.11 -29.98 0.02
N VAL A 16 3.83 -29.75 -0.26
CA VAL A 16 2.90 -29.10 0.67
C VAL A 16 1.80 -30.08 1.02
N ALA A 17 1.69 -30.43 2.31
CA ALA A 17 0.60 -31.22 2.86
C ALA A 17 -0.56 -30.30 3.24
N LEU A 18 -1.72 -30.48 2.63
CA LEU A 18 -2.97 -29.79 2.91
C LEU A 18 -3.86 -30.71 3.76
N SER A 19 -3.95 -30.43 5.05
CA SER A 19 -4.80 -31.14 6.01
C SER A 19 -6.16 -30.44 6.11
N PHE A 20 -7.25 -31.17 5.87
CA PHE A 20 -8.62 -30.65 5.84
C PHE A 20 -9.38 -30.99 7.14
N GLU A 21 -10.48 -30.28 7.40
CA GLU A 21 -11.29 -30.44 8.64
C GLU A 21 -11.92 -31.84 8.76
N ASP A 22 -12.12 -32.55 7.65
CA ASP A 22 -12.63 -33.93 7.59
C ASP A 22 -11.55 -34.99 7.91
N GLY A 23 -10.35 -34.56 8.33
CA GLY A 23 -9.23 -35.43 8.68
C GLY A 23 -8.46 -36.00 7.49
N VAL A 24 -8.81 -35.59 6.26
CA VAL A 24 -8.09 -36.01 5.05
C VAL A 24 -6.89 -35.09 4.81
N THR A 25 -5.74 -35.67 4.46
CA THR A 25 -4.56 -34.91 4.01
C THR A 25 -4.30 -35.16 2.53
N ARG A 26 -4.01 -34.10 1.78
CA ARG A 26 -3.58 -34.18 0.37
C ARG A 26 -2.20 -33.56 0.21
N PHE A 27 -1.38 -34.14 -0.66
CA PHE A 27 -0.07 -33.60 -0.98
C PHE A 27 -0.10 -32.94 -2.35
N ILE A 28 0.46 -31.74 -2.43
CA ILE A 28 0.66 -31.02 -3.69
C ILE A 28 2.13 -30.66 -3.85
N THR A 29 2.61 -30.66 -5.09
CA THR A 29 3.93 -30.13 -5.43
C THR A 29 3.82 -28.66 -5.80
N CYS A 30 4.52 -27.78 -5.08
CA CYS A 30 4.52 -26.34 -5.27
C CYS A 30 5.94 -25.88 -5.66
N ARG A 31 6.06 -25.04 -6.70
CA ARG A 31 7.36 -24.49 -7.10
C ARG A 31 7.69 -23.27 -6.23
N ALA A 32 8.97 -23.00 -6.00
CA ALA A 32 9.40 -21.85 -5.18
C ALA A 32 8.96 -20.48 -5.76
N ASP A 33 8.71 -20.40 -7.07
CA ASP A 33 8.23 -19.20 -7.77
C ASP A 33 6.70 -19.06 -7.79
N GLN A 34 5.96 -20.02 -7.20
CA GLN A 34 4.52 -20.13 -7.29
C GLN A 34 3.87 -20.05 -5.91
N THR A 35 2.66 -19.49 -5.85
CA THR A 35 1.87 -19.49 -4.62
C THR A 35 1.32 -20.88 -4.30
N VAL A 36 1.08 -21.16 -3.03
CA VAL A 36 0.47 -22.43 -2.59
C VAL A 36 -0.94 -22.58 -3.18
N ALA A 37 -1.72 -21.51 -3.25
CA ALA A 37 -3.05 -21.53 -3.86
C ALA A 37 -2.98 -21.90 -5.35
N ASP A 38 -2.09 -21.29 -6.13
CA ASP A 38 -1.96 -21.63 -7.56
C ASP A 38 -1.48 -23.07 -7.76
N ALA A 39 -0.57 -23.56 -6.90
CA ALA A 39 -0.12 -24.95 -6.94
C ALA A 39 -1.26 -25.92 -6.61
N SER A 40 -2.11 -25.57 -5.65
CA SER A 40 -3.28 -26.33 -5.22
C SER A 40 -4.32 -26.39 -6.35
N TYR A 41 -4.67 -25.25 -6.94
CA TYR A 41 -5.62 -25.16 -8.06
C TYR A 41 -5.11 -25.87 -9.31
N ARG A 42 -3.82 -25.76 -9.65
CA ARG A 42 -3.21 -26.51 -10.76
C ARG A 42 -3.38 -28.02 -10.59
N GLN A 43 -3.34 -28.51 -9.35
CA GLN A 43 -3.49 -29.92 -9.00
C GLN A 43 -4.93 -30.31 -8.68
N ARG A 44 -5.90 -29.46 -9.03
CA ARG A 44 -7.35 -29.68 -8.86
C ARG A 44 -7.76 -29.88 -7.41
N ILE A 45 -7.10 -29.16 -6.50
CA ILE A 45 -7.47 -29.03 -5.10
C ILE A 45 -7.81 -27.55 -4.87
N ASN A 46 -9.09 -27.22 -4.93
CA ASN A 46 -9.64 -25.87 -4.83
C ASN A 46 -9.83 -25.50 -3.35
N ILE A 47 -8.73 -25.25 -2.64
CA ILE A 47 -8.80 -24.68 -1.29
C ILE A 47 -9.59 -23.35 -1.31
N PRO A 48 -10.22 -22.92 -0.20
CA PRO A 48 -10.95 -21.65 -0.14
C PRO A 48 -10.12 -20.51 -0.74
N LEU A 49 -10.69 -19.79 -1.70
CA LEU A 49 -9.99 -18.72 -2.41
C LEU A 49 -11.01 -17.83 -3.13
N ASP A 50 -10.78 -16.52 -3.10
CA ASP A 50 -11.66 -15.54 -3.74
C ASP A 50 -10.85 -14.48 -4.50
N CYS A 51 -10.38 -13.42 -3.83
CA CYS A 51 -9.65 -12.30 -4.46
C CYS A 51 -8.32 -12.66 -5.15
N ARG A 52 -7.64 -13.72 -4.68
CA ARG A 52 -6.28 -14.11 -5.08
C ARG A 52 -5.17 -13.07 -4.87
N ASP A 53 -5.42 -11.96 -4.19
CA ASP A 53 -4.45 -10.87 -3.98
C ASP A 53 -4.11 -10.61 -2.50
N GLY A 54 -4.66 -11.41 -1.59
CA GLY A 54 -4.46 -11.23 -0.16
C GLY A 54 -5.35 -10.15 0.47
N ALA A 55 -6.45 -9.74 -0.17
CA ALA A 55 -7.36 -8.72 0.35
C ALA A 55 -8.58 -9.27 1.13
N CYS A 56 -9.13 -10.41 0.71
CA CYS A 56 -10.41 -10.90 1.27
C CYS A 56 -10.27 -11.78 2.53
N GLY A 57 -9.08 -12.36 2.78
CA GLY A 57 -8.86 -13.33 3.86
C GLY A 57 -9.51 -14.70 3.66
N THR A 58 -10.26 -14.94 2.57
CA THR A 58 -10.99 -16.20 2.33
C THR A 58 -10.09 -17.44 2.32
N CYS A 59 -8.84 -17.31 1.86
CA CYS A 59 -7.92 -18.44 1.79
C CYS A 59 -7.21 -18.77 3.10
N LYS A 60 -7.47 -18.02 4.18
CA LYS A 60 -6.76 -18.17 5.45
C LYS A 60 -6.66 -19.61 5.92
N ALA A 61 -5.43 -20.02 6.16
CA ALA A 61 -5.03 -21.35 6.61
C ALA A 61 -4.06 -21.20 7.79
N PHE A 62 -3.82 -22.29 8.51
CA PHE A 62 -2.80 -22.32 9.57
C PHE A 62 -1.58 -23.12 9.08
N CYS A 63 -0.38 -22.56 9.20
CA CYS A 63 0.86 -23.25 8.85
C CYS A 63 1.40 -23.97 10.08
N GLU A 64 1.29 -25.30 10.08
CA GLU A 64 1.72 -26.15 11.19
C GLU A 64 3.24 -26.36 11.20
N SER A 65 3.87 -26.41 10.02
CA SER A 65 5.32 -26.48 9.89
C SER A 65 5.82 -26.06 8.51
N GLY A 66 7.09 -25.66 8.46
CA GLY A 66 7.82 -25.29 7.25
C GLY A 66 8.08 -23.79 7.12
N GLU A 67 9.02 -23.43 6.24
CA GLU A 67 9.43 -22.07 5.93
C GLU A 67 8.77 -21.59 4.64
N PHE A 68 8.34 -20.33 4.64
CA PHE A 68 7.63 -19.73 3.52
C PHE A 68 7.90 -18.23 3.42
N ASP A 69 7.64 -17.71 2.24
CA ASP A 69 7.40 -16.29 1.99
C ASP A 69 5.89 -16.04 2.11
N GLY A 70 5.46 -15.15 3.00
CA GLY A 70 4.04 -14.85 3.20
C GLY A 70 3.40 -14.07 2.05
N GLY A 71 4.22 -13.48 1.18
CA GLY A 71 3.79 -12.54 0.14
C GLY A 71 3.16 -11.27 0.72
N SER A 72 2.50 -10.51 -0.16
CA SER A 72 1.78 -9.29 0.22
C SER A 72 0.30 -9.59 0.47
N TYR A 73 -0.27 -8.99 1.52
CA TYR A 73 -1.69 -9.07 1.85
C TYR A 73 -2.12 -7.86 2.68
N LEU A 74 -3.43 -7.62 2.77
CA LEU A 74 -3.99 -6.57 3.62
C LEU A 74 -4.07 -7.04 5.09
N ASP A 75 -3.81 -6.14 6.04
CA ASP A 75 -3.99 -6.43 7.48
C ASP A 75 -5.42 -6.88 7.81
N ASP A 76 -6.42 -6.39 7.06
CA ASP A 76 -7.82 -6.83 7.19
C ASP A 76 -8.03 -8.31 6.80
N ALA A 77 -7.21 -8.83 5.89
CA ALA A 77 -7.29 -10.21 5.42
C ALA A 77 -6.58 -11.17 6.38
N LEU A 78 -5.41 -10.77 6.90
CA LEU A 78 -4.64 -11.51 7.90
C LEU A 78 -4.00 -10.51 8.88
N PRO A 79 -4.66 -10.23 10.02
CA PRO A 79 -4.15 -9.36 11.06
C PRO A 79 -2.79 -9.80 11.61
N VAL A 80 -1.99 -8.85 12.10
CA VAL A 80 -0.62 -9.09 12.59
C VAL A 80 -0.58 -10.13 13.71
N ASP A 81 -1.55 -10.14 14.61
CA ASP A 81 -1.65 -11.11 15.70
C ASP A 81 -1.95 -12.53 15.20
N GLU A 82 -2.80 -12.68 14.18
CA GLU A 82 -3.07 -13.98 13.56
C GLU A 82 -1.84 -14.49 12.78
N ALA A 83 -1.14 -13.62 12.06
CA ALA A 83 0.12 -13.97 11.38
C ALA A 83 1.19 -14.45 12.37
N GLN A 84 1.37 -13.75 13.50
CA GLN A 84 2.30 -14.16 14.58
C GLN A 84 1.93 -15.49 15.21
N ARG A 85 0.64 -15.87 15.19
CA ARG A 85 0.15 -17.15 15.69
C ARG A 85 0.33 -18.30 14.69
N GLY A 86 0.81 -18.03 13.46
CA GLY A 86 1.05 -19.04 12.43
C GLY A 86 -0.04 -19.15 11.36
N PHE A 87 -1.01 -18.23 11.32
CA PHE A 87 -1.96 -18.16 10.20
C PHE A 87 -1.29 -17.55 8.97
N VAL A 88 -1.73 -18.00 7.78
CA VAL A 88 -1.16 -17.68 6.48
C VAL A 88 -2.26 -17.50 5.43
N LEU A 89 -1.94 -16.83 4.34
CA LEU A 89 -2.80 -16.73 3.16
C LEU A 89 -2.15 -17.49 1.99
N PRO A 90 -2.59 -18.72 1.67
CA PRO A 90 -2.09 -19.51 0.54
C PRO A 90 -2.04 -18.78 -0.81
N CYS A 91 -2.88 -17.75 -1.02
CA CYS A 91 -2.88 -16.96 -2.26
C CYS A 91 -1.70 -16.00 -2.39
N SER A 92 -1.09 -15.61 -1.28
CA SER A 92 0.11 -14.77 -1.23
C SER A 92 1.36 -15.60 -0.89
N MET A 93 1.18 -16.71 -0.19
CA MET A 93 2.23 -17.56 0.35
C MET A 93 2.97 -18.36 -0.73
N ARG A 94 4.31 -18.34 -0.72
CA ARG A 94 5.20 -19.19 -1.53
C ARG A 94 6.11 -20.04 -0.63
N PRO A 95 6.28 -21.35 -0.89
CA PRO A 95 7.10 -22.21 -0.04
C PRO A 95 8.60 -21.92 -0.21
N ARG A 96 9.35 -21.96 0.91
CA ARG A 96 10.83 -22.01 0.95
C ARG A 96 11.34 -23.37 1.44
N SER A 97 10.48 -24.16 2.09
CA SER A 97 10.68 -25.58 2.40
C SER A 97 9.40 -26.37 2.12
N ASP A 98 9.42 -27.68 2.40
CA ASP A 98 8.19 -28.46 2.52
C ASP A 98 7.30 -27.88 3.63
N LEU A 99 5.99 -27.85 3.41
CA LEU A 99 5.00 -27.20 4.29
C LEU A 99 3.91 -28.17 4.74
N VAL A 100 3.33 -27.91 5.92
CA VAL A 100 2.08 -28.54 6.37
C VAL A 100 1.07 -27.43 6.70
N LEU A 101 -0.04 -27.38 5.97
CA LEU A 101 -1.10 -26.40 6.14
C LEU A 101 -2.41 -27.04 6.58
N GLN A 102 -3.07 -26.45 7.56
CA GLN A 102 -4.45 -26.76 7.94
C GLN A 102 -5.40 -25.83 7.19
N ILE A 103 -6.21 -26.42 6.31
CA ILE A 103 -7.16 -25.71 5.45
C ILE A 103 -8.53 -25.69 6.14
N ALA A 104 -9.09 -24.49 6.30
CA ALA A 104 -10.41 -24.28 6.91
C ALA A 104 -11.57 -24.64 5.95
N SER A 105 -11.56 -25.88 5.46
CA SER A 105 -12.55 -26.49 4.58
C SER A 105 -12.45 -28.02 4.63
N THR A 106 -13.40 -28.72 4.01
CA THR A 106 -13.37 -30.18 3.86
C THR A 106 -12.75 -30.58 2.51
N SER A 107 -12.22 -31.79 2.43
CA SER A 107 -11.59 -32.27 1.18
C SER A 107 -12.61 -32.51 0.06
N GLU A 108 -13.89 -32.69 0.38
CA GLU A 108 -14.97 -32.77 -0.61
C GLU A 108 -15.26 -31.40 -1.24
N VAL A 109 -15.34 -30.35 -0.44
CA VAL A 109 -15.59 -28.98 -0.92
C VAL A 109 -14.42 -28.49 -1.74
N ALA A 110 -13.19 -28.83 -1.34
CA ALA A 110 -12.00 -28.51 -2.12
C ALA A 110 -11.92 -29.23 -3.49
N LYS A 111 -12.85 -30.14 -3.82
CA LYS A 111 -12.97 -30.71 -5.18
C LYS A 111 -14.02 -29.98 -6.03
N THR A 112 -14.84 -29.12 -5.43
CA THR A 112 -15.87 -28.34 -6.14
C THR A 112 -15.22 -27.11 -6.79
N ARG A 113 -15.59 -26.79 -8.03
CA ARG A 113 -15.08 -25.63 -8.76
C ARG A 113 -16.16 -24.55 -8.77
N ALA A 114 -15.79 -23.28 -8.64
CA ALA A 114 -16.70 -22.20 -8.97
C ALA A 114 -17.06 -22.28 -10.45
N GLU A 115 -18.33 -22.51 -10.75
CA GLU A 115 -18.87 -22.67 -12.09
C GLU A 115 -19.87 -21.56 -12.38
N SER A 116 -20.07 -21.26 -13.66
CA SER A 116 -21.09 -20.32 -14.10
C SER A 116 -22.39 -21.06 -14.34
N TYR A 117 -23.45 -20.59 -13.69
CA TYR A 117 -24.79 -21.13 -13.79
C TYR A 117 -25.70 -20.11 -14.45
N ALA A 118 -26.61 -20.59 -15.29
CA ALA A 118 -27.71 -19.82 -15.83
C ALA A 118 -29.01 -20.29 -15.18
N GLY A 119 -29.83 -19.33 -14.74
CA GLY A 119 -31.10 -19.56 -14.08
C GLY A 119 -32.16 -18.60 -14.55
N LYS A 120 -33.39 -18.82 -14.08
CA LYS A 120 -34.51 -17.92 -14.30
C LYS A 120 -35.03 -17.40 -12.97
N VAL A 121 -35.41 -16.13 -12.95
CA VAL A 121 -36.15 -15.54 -11.82
C VAL A 121 -37.45 -16.31 -11.67
N ALA A 122 -37.56 -17.09 -10.60
CA ALA A 122 -38.75 -17.87 -10.28
C ALA A 122 -39.75 -17.04 -9.47
N GLU A 123 -39.24 -16.20 -8.56
CA GLU A 123 -40.04 -15.35 -7.70
C GLU A 123 -39.29 -14.05 -7.37
N LEU A 124 -40.04 -12.96 -7.27
CA LEU A 124 -39.56 -11.65 -6.86
C LEU A 124 -40.53 -11.10 -5.80
N GLN A 125 -40.11 -11.10 -4.54
CA GLN A 125 -40.95 -10.66 -3.43
C GLN A 125 -40.37 -9.42 -2.76
N ARG A 126 -41.13 -8.32 -2.76
CA ARG A 126 -40.76 -7.10 -2.04
C ARG A 126 -41.15 -7.27 -0.57
N LEU A 127 -40.18 -7.57 0.29
CA LEU A 127 -40.42 -7.79 1.72
C LEU A 127 -40.65 -6.48 2.47
N SER A 128 -40.01 -5.40 2.04
CA SER A 128 -40.21 -4.05 2.56
C SER A 128 -39.85 -2.98 1.52
N ALA A 129 -39.95 -1.70 1.88
CA ALA A 129 -39.46 -0.61 1.04
C ALA A 129 -37.95 -0.76 0.72
N THR A 130 -37.19 -1.37 1.61
CA THR A 130 -35.72 -1.45 1.55
C THR A 130 -35.19 -2.82 1.16
N THR A 131 -35.99 -3.89 1.13
CA THR A 131 -35.48 -5.25 0.88
C THR A 131 -36.36 -6.07 -0.07
N VAL A 132 -35.70 -6.79 -1.00
CA VAL A 132 -36.30 -7.74 -1.94
C VAL A 132 -35.74 -9.14 -1.68
N GLN A 133 -36.61 -10.14 -1.67
CA GLN A 133 -36.23 -11.55 -1.81
C GLN A 133 -36.30 -11.94 -3.29
N LEU A 134 -35.17 -12.42 -3.81
CA LEU A 134 -35.04 -12.92 -5.18
C LEU A 134 -34.90 -14.44 -5.13
N SER A 135 -35.77 -15.16 -5.83
CA SER A 135 -35.70 -16.62 -5.98
C SER A 135 -35.34 -16.99 -7.41
N VAL A 136 -34.35 -17.86 -7.60
CA VAL A 136 -33.83 -18.27 -8.91
C VAL A 136 -33.89 -19.79 -9.03
N ALA A 137 -34.47 -20.26 -10.14
CA ALA A 137 -34.45 -21.67 -10.52
C ALA A 137 -33.32 -21.92 -11.54
N ILE A 138 -32.52 -22.97 -11.32
CA ILE A 138 -31.49 -23.41 -12.27
C ILE A 138 -31.80 -24.83 -12.77
N PRO A 139 -31.59 -25.13 -14.06
CA PRO A 139 -31.91 -26.45 -14.62
C PRO A 139 -30.99 -27.55 -14.08
N ASN A 140 -29.74 -27.20 -13.72
CA ASN A 140 -28.71 -28.14 -13.27
C ASN A 140 -28.51 -28.05 -11.75
N ARG A 141 -29.60 -27.99 -10.99
CA ARG A 141 -29.56 -27.70 -9.54
C ARG A 141 -28.67 -28.65 -8.74
N GLY A 142 -28.65 -29.93 -9.10
CA GLY A 142 -27.83 -30.96 -8.45
C GLY A 142 -26.32 -30.76 -8.61
N ASP A 143 -25.88 -29.98 -9.60
CA ASP A 143 -24.45 -29.72 -9.85
C ASP A 143 -23.91 -28.61 -8.92
N LEU A 144 -24.80 -27.72 -8.44
CA LEU A 144 -24.45 -26.64 -7.52
C LEU A 144 -24.46 -27.13 -6.06
N ALA A 145 -23.31 -27.61 -5.59
CA ALA A 145 -23.07 -27.86 -4.17
C ALA A 145 -22.47 -26.63 -3.49
N PHE A 146 -23.12 -26.10 -2.45
CA PHE A 146 -22.61 -24.97 -1.65
C PHE A 146 -22.75 -25.23 -0.15
N LEU A 147 -21.91 -24.58 0.65
CA LEU A 147 -21.99 -24.61 2.11
C LEU A 147 -22.83 -23.42 2.63
N PRO A 148 -23.71 -23.61 3.64
CA PRO A 148 -24.56 -22.53 4.12
C PRO A 148 -23.73 -21.40 4.72
N GLY A 149 -23.89 -20.22 4.14
CA GLY A 149 -23.10 -19.02 4.41
C GLY A 149 -22.36 -18.49 3.17
N GLN A 150 -22.11 -19.35 2.18
CA GLN A 150 -21.47 -18.98 0.92
C GLN A 150 -22.36 -18.07 0.05
N TYR A 151 -21.72 -17.47 -0.95
CA TYR A 151 -22.35 -16.51 -1.85
C TYR A 151 -22.04 -16.79 -3.32
N VAL A 152 -22.75 -16.10 -4.22
CA VAL A 152 -22.49 -16.09 -5.67
C VAL A 152 -22.36 -14.66 -6.19
N ASN A 153 -21.63 -14.50 -7.29
CA ASN A 153 -21.58 -13.24 -8.03
C ASN A 153 -22.64 -13.27 -9.12
N ILE A 154 -23.74 -12.53 -8.93
CA ILE A 154 -24.84 -12.41 -9.89
C ILE A 154 -24.51 -11.28 -10.87
N ALA A 155 -24.52 -11.57 -12.16
CA ALA A 155 -24.42 -10.56 -13.20
C ALA A 155 -25.74 -9.77 -13.26
N VAL A 156 -25.65 -8.43 -13.26
CA VAL A 156 -26.84 -7.58 -13.28
C VAL A 156 -27.34 -7.45 -14.72
N PRO A 157 -28.58 -7.89 -15.02
CA PRO A 157 -29.09 -7.90 -16.39
C PRO A 157 -29.03 -6.53 -17.09
N GLY A 158 -28.46 -6.53 -18.29
CA GLY A 158 -28.28 -5.34 -19.13
C GLY A 158 -27.03 -4.51 -18.79
N THR A 159 -26.09 -5.05 -18.01
CA THR A 159 -24.82 -4.37 -17.66
C THR A 159 -23.67 -5.38 -17.59
N ASP A 160 -22.42 -4.89 -17.64
CA ASP A 160 -21.21 -5.70 -17.44
C ASP A 160 -20.83 -5.85 -15.96
N VAL A 161 -21.75 -5.52 -15.05
CA VAL A 161 -21.50 -5.42 -13.62
C VAL A 161 -22.01 -6.67 -12.90
N SER A 162 -21.19 -7.27 -12.04
CA SER A 162 -21.61 -8.32 -11.11
C SER A 162 -21.64 -7.84 -9.66
N ARG A 163 -22.50 -8.46 -8.84
CA ARG A 163 -22.63 -8.19 -7.41
C ARG A 163 -22.75 -9.49 -6.61
N SER A 164 -22.14 -9.49 -5.43
CA SER A 164 -22.09 -10.64 -4.53
C SER A 164 -23.37 -10.73 -3.69
N TYR A 165 -24.01 -11.90 -3.68
CA TYR A 165 -25.20 -12.17 -2.88
C TYR A 165 -25.12 -13.56 -2.23
N SER A 166 -25.27 -13.60 -0.91
CA SER A 166 -25.29 -14.84 -0.13
C SER A 166 -26.59 -15.60 -0.31
N PHE A 167 -26.49 -16.92 -0.36
CA PHE A 167 -27.68 -17.78 -0.33
C PHE A 167 -28.42 -17.61 1.00
N SER A 168 -29.76 -17.58 0.94
CA SER A 168 -30.64 -17.65 2.11
C SER A 168 -31.42 -18.97 2.21
N ASN A 169 -31.37 -19.80 1.18
CA ASN A 169 -31.94 -21.16 1.15
C ASN A 169 -30.95 -22.19 1.73
N ALA A 170 -31.46 -23.36 2.13
CA ALA A 170 -30.59 -24.48 2.50
C ALA A 170 -29.98 -25.16 1.26
N PRO A 171 -28.81 -25.82 1.37
CA PRO A 171 -28.13 -26.46 0.24
C PRO A 171 -28.94 -27.53 -0.51
N HIS A 172 -29.96 -28.12 0.10
CA HIS A 172 -30.81 -29.15 -0.52
C HIS A 172 -32.10 -28.56 -1.14
N GLU A 173 -32.40 -27.28 -0.93
CA GLU A 173 -33.60 -26.64 -1.48
C GLU A 173 -33.42 -26.35 -2.97
N GLU A 174 -34.49 -26.60 -3.75
CA GLU A 174 -34.49 -26.48 -5.21
C GLU A 174 -34.33 -25.05 -5.70
N LEU A 175 -35.02 -24.10 -5.06
CA LEU A 175 -34.92 -22.67 -5.39
C LEU A 175 -33.76 -22.02 -4.62
N LEU A 176 -32.92 -21.29 -5.34
CA LEU A 176 -31.89 -20.45 -4.76
C LEU A 176 -32.52 -19.13 -4.35
N THR A 177 -32.42 -18.75 -3.07
CA THR A 177 -33.03 -17.51 -2.58
C THR A 177 -31.96 -16.55 -2.08
N PHE A 178 -32.17 -15.25 -2.29
CA PHE A 178 -31.27 -14.16 -1.90
C PHE A 178 -32.06 -13.04 -1.23
N LEU A 179 -31.49 -12.39 -0.22
CA LEU A 179 -32.05 -11.15 0.35
C LEU A 179 -31.19 -9.95 -0.09
N ILE A 180 -31.81 -9.02 -0.80
CA ILE A 180 -31.10 -7.91 -1.46
C ILE A 180 -31.62 -6.57 -0.94
N LYS A 181 -30.73 -5.76 -0.37
CA LYS A 181 -31.04 -4.41 0.09
C LYS A 181 -31.10 -3.46 -1.10
N ILE A 182 -32.20 -2.73 -1.20
CA ILE A 182 -32.42 -1.68 -2.18
C ILE A 182 -31.67 -0.44 -1.71
N THR A 183 -30.62 -0.13 -2.46
CA THR A 183 -29.78 1.06 -2.25
C THR A 183 -30.04 2.04 -3.39
N PRO A 184 -30.38 3.31 -3.11
CA PRO A 184 -30.55 4.34 -4.14
C PRO A 184 -29.33 4.44 -5.07
N GLY A 185 -29.56 4.49 -6.38
CA GLY A 185 -28.49 4.54 -7.40
C GLY A 185 -27.70 3.24 -7.57
N GLY A 186 -28.11 2.14 -6.93
CA GLY A 186 -27.45 0.85 -7.06
C GLY A 186 -27.91 0.10 -8.32
N VAL A 187 -26.98 -0.33 -9.18
CA VAL A 187 -27.29 -1.00 -10.46
C VAL A 187 -28.23 -2.21 -10.31
N MET A 188 -28.01 -3.07 -9.30
CA MET A 188 -28.92 -4.19 -9.01
C MET A 188 -30.26 -3.71 -8.42
N SER A 189 -30.23 -2.67 -7.57
CA SER A 189 -31.44 -2.06 -7.00
C SER A 189 -32.35 -1.50 -8.09
N ASP A 190 -31.77 -0.87 -9.11
CA ASP A 190 -32.49 -0.29 -10.24
C ASP A 190 -33.09 -1.37 -11.13
N TYR A 191 -32.36 -2.48 -11.33
CA TYR A 191 -32.92 -3.67 -11.98
C TYR A 191 -34.12 -4.21 -11.17
N LEU A 192 -33.94 -4.50 -9.89
CA LEU A 192 -34.97 -5.12 -9.04
C LEU A 192 -36.21 -4.24 -8.81
N THR A 193 -36.04 -2.92 -8.83
CA THR A 193 -37.16 -1.97 -8.61
C THR A 193 -37.87 -1.57 -9.91
N GLY A 194 -37.15 -1.49 -11.03
CA GLY A 194 -37.68 -0.91 -12.27
C GLY A 194 -37.85 -1.86 -13.45
N ARG A 195 -37.10 -2.97 -13.50
CA ARG A 195 -37.00 -3.82 -14.71
C ARG A 195 -37.25 -5.31 -14.48
N ALA A 196 -36.95 -5.83 -13.30
CA ALA A 196 -36.95 -7.26 -13.01
C ALA A 196 -38.36 -7.86 -13.12
N ALA A 197 -38.47 -8.98 -13.83
CA ALA A 197 -39.69 -9.75 -13.96
C ALA A 197 -39.45 -11.24 -13.73
N VAL A 198 -40.49 -11.94 -13.24
CA VAL A 198 -40.48 -13.40 -13.19
C VAL A 198 -40.31 -13.95 -14.61
N GLY A 199 -39.35 -14.87 -14.77
CA GLY A 199 -38.95 -15.44 -16.05
C GLY A 199 -37.66 -14.84 -16.64
N ASP A 200 -37.16 -13.72 -16.11
CA ASP A 200 -35.90 -13.12 -16.54
C ASP A 200 -34.73 -14.10 -16.37
N GLU A 201 -33.81 -14.09 -17.33
CA GLU A 201 -32.59 -14.88 -17.26
C GLU A 201 -31.54 -14.19 -16.40
N LEU A 202 -30.92 -14.98 -15.51
CA LEU A 202 -29.84 -14.55 -14.64
C LEU A 202 -28.65 -15.50 -14.79
N THR A 203 -27.46 -14.93 -14.87
CA THR A 203 -26.21 -15.68 -14.81
C THR A 203 -25.47 -15.34 -13.54
N PHE A 204 -24.92 -16.34 -12.88
CA PHE A 204 -24.10 -16.13 -11.70
C PHE A 204 -22.93 -17.13 -11.63
N THR A 205 -21.89 -16.76 -10.90
CA THR A 205 -20.68 -17.59 -10.73
C THR A 205 -20.44 -17.87 -9.25
N GLY A 206 -20.20 -19.14 -8.90
CA GLY A 206 -19.86 -19.58 -7.55
C GLY A 206 -20.07 -21.09 -7.34
N PRO A 207 -20.20 -21.58 -6.10
CA PRO A 207 -20.23 -20.79 -4.85
C PRO A 207 -18.85 -20.26 -4.46
N ASN A 208 -18.83 -19.14 -3.74
CA ASN A 208 -17.64 -18.49 -3.20
C ASN A 208 -17.80 -18.23 -1.69
N GLY A 209 -16.71 -17.89 -1.01
CA GLY A 209 -16.71 -17.49 0.39
C GLY A 209 -16.28 -18.58 1.38
N SER A 210 -15.63 -18.15 2.46
CA SER A 210 -15.12 -18.98 3.58
C SER A 210 -16.00 -18.88 4.83
N PHE A 211 -16.98 -17.97 4.83
CA PHE A 211 -18.00 -17.86 5.85
C PHE A 211 -19.06 -18.94 5.62
N PHE A 212 -18.97 -20.04 6.36
CA PHE A 212 -19.96 -21.10 6.29
C PHE A 212 -20.07 -21.81 7.64
N LEU A 213 -21.23 -22.41 7.89
CA LEU A 213 -21.48 -23.17 9.11
C LEU A 213 -20.50 -24.35 9.25
N ARG A 214 -19.66 -24.34 10.27
CA ARG A 214 -18.75 -25.46 10.57
C ARG A 214 -19.50 -26.65 11.14
N GLU A 215 -19.09 -27.85 10.72
CA GLU A 215 -19.64 -29.13 11.16
C GLU A 215 -19.12 -29.47 12.57
N THR A 216 -19.86 -29.02 13.58
CA THR A 216 -19.56 -29.27 14.99
C THR A 216 -20.83 -29.16 15.84
N ASP A 217 -20.86 -29.88 16.95
CA ASP A 217 -21.96 -29.85 17.92
C ASP A 217 -21.82 -28.71 18.96
N ARG A 218 -20.71 -27.96 18.94
CA ARG A 218 -20.48 -26.86 19.88
C ARG A 218 -21.50 -25.73 19.73
N PRO A 219 -21.89 -25.04 20.81
CA PRO A 219 -22.83 -23.92 20.73
C PRO A 219 -22.42 -22.86 19.70
N ALA A 220 -23.40 -22.22 19.06
CA ALA A 220 -23.17 -21.15 18.10
C ALA A 220 -23.90 -19.85 18.46
N LEU A 221 -23.22 -18.72 18.29
CA LEU A 221 -23.80 -17.39 18.35
C LEU A 221 -23.81 -16.81 16.94
N LEU A 222 -25.00 -16.60 16.38
CA LEU A 222 -25.21 -16.05 15.05
C LEU A 222 -25.61 -14.57 15.18
N LEU A 223 -24.92 -13.69 14.47
CA LEU A 223 -25.14 -12.25 14.51
C LEU A 223 -25.36 -11.74 13.08
N ALA A 224 -26.50 -11.11 12.84
CA ALA A 224 -26.89 -10.61 11.53
C ALA A 224 -27.19 -9.11 11.55
N GLY A 225 -26.70 -8.36 10.57
CA GLY A 225 -26.98 -6.95 10.36
C GLY A 225 -27.66 -6.69 9.02
N GLY A 226 -28.92 -6.21 9.02
CA GLY A 226 -29.68 -5.98 7.79
C GLY A 226 -29.76 -7.24 6.90
N THR A 227 -29.45 -7.13 5.61
CA THR A 227 -29.43 -8.31 4.72
C THR A 227 -28.30 -9.30 4.98
N GLY A 228 -27.41 -9.02 5.94
CA GLY A 228 -26.53 -10.03 6.55
C GLY A 228 -27.28 -11.21 7.19
N LEU A 229 -28.60 -11.11 7.31
CA LEU A 229 -29.49 -12.22 7.65
C LEU A 229 -29.49 -13.35 6.61
N ALA A 230 -29.22 -13.07 5.32
CA ALA A 230 -29.25 -14.09 4.26
C ALA A 230 -28.40 -15.33 4.56
N PRO A 231 -27.06 -15.23 4.75
CA PRO A 231 -26.25 -16.40 5.03
C PRO A 231 -26.66 -17.09 6.33
N VAL A 232 -27.11 -16.33 7.33
CA VAL A 232 -27.59 -16.87 8.62
C VAL A 232 -28.86 -17.72 8.44
N LEU A 233 -29.81 -17.30 7.60
CA LEU A 233 -30.99 -18.10 7.26
C LEU A 233 -30.59 -19.43 6.61
N SER A 234 -29.60 -19.42 5.71
CA SER A 234 -29.08 -20.64 5.10
C SER A 234 -28.53 -21.61 6.15
N MET A 235 -27.77 -21.10 7.13
CA MET A 235 -27.22 -21.90 8.24
C MET A 235 -28.30 -22.54 9.10
N ILE A 236 -29.26 -21.76 9.60
CA ILE A 236 -30.31 -22.29 10.49
C ILE A 236 -31.26 -23.25 9.75
N ARG A 237 -31.49 -23.04 8.45
CA ARG A 237 -32.30 -23.96 7.62
C ARG A 237 -31.60 -25.29 7.38
N LYS A 238 -30.27 -25.32 7.20
CA LYS A 238 -29.50 -26.59 7.17
C LYS A 238 -29.64 -27.33 8.51
N LEU A 239 -29.43 -26.64 9.63
CA LEU A 239 -29.55 -27.24 10.96
C LEU A 239 -30.94 -27.83 11.22
N ARG A 240 -32.01 -27.13 10.79
CA ARG A 240 -33.38 -27.63 10.83
C ARG A 240 -33.55 -28.90 10.01
N ALA A 241 -33.07 -28.90 8.76
CA ALA A 241 -33.20 -30.06 7.86
C ALA A 241 -32.45 -31.30 8.37
N GLU A 242 -31.36 -31.11 9.11
CA GLU A 242 -30.57 -32.17 9.74
C GLU A 242 -31.12 -32.60 11.11
N GLY A 243 -32.17 -31.93 11.63
CA GLY A 243 -32.72 -32.20 12.96
C GLY A 243 -31.73 -31.95 14.10
N SER A 244 -30.82 -30.98 13.91
CA SER A 244 -29.70 -30.74 14.82
C SER A 244 -30.15 -30.43 16.24
N GLN A 245 -29.39 -30.93 17.22
CA GLN A 245 -29.57 -30.60 18.65
C GLN A 245 -28.60 -29.51 19.12
N ARG A 246 -27.83 -28.91 18.19
CA ARG A 246 -26.87 -27.85 18.48
C ARG A 246 -27.59 -26.66 19.11
N ARG A 247 -27.05 -26.16 20.23
CA ARG A 247 -27.54 -24.92 20.85
C ARG A 247 -27.11 -23.73 20.00
N VAL A 248 -28.06 -22.94 19.54
CA VAL A 248 -27.82 -21.78 18.68
C VAL A 248 -28.59 -20.59 19.21
N HIS A 249 -27.93 -19.44 19.32
CA HIS A 249 -28.59 -18.16 19.60
C HIS A 249 -28.37 -17.20 18.44
N LEU A 250 -29.45 -16.61 17.92
CA LEU A 250 -29.41 -15.59 16.86
C LEU A 250 -29.75 -14.20 17.41
N VAL A 251 -28.90 -13.21 17.15
CA VAL A 251 -29.26 -11.79 17.32
C VAL A 251 -29.33 -11.10 15.95
N TYR A 252 -30.51 -10.61 15.59
CA TYR A 252 -30.73 -9.89 14.33
C TYR A 252 -30.90 -8.38 14.56
N GLY A 253 -29.94 -7.58 14.09
CA GLY A 253 -29.96 -6.13 14.22
C GLY A 253 -30.24 -5.40 12.91
N VAL A 254 -31.07 -4.36 12.97
CA VAL A 254 -31.34 -3.49 11.81
C VAL A 254 -31.40 -2.02 12.19
N SER A 255 -31.37 -1.13 11.19
CA SER A 255 -31.38 0.32 11.42
C SER A 255 -32.78 0.85 11.75
N THR A 256 -33.79 0.45 10.99
CA THR A 256 -35.19 0.94 11.12
C THR A 256 -36.19 -0.23 11.10
N ASP A 257 -37.44 0.03 11.48
CA ASP A 257 -38.51 -1.00 11.44
C ASP A 257 -38.74 -1.56 10.03
N GLU A 258 -38.50 -0.77 8.98
CA GLU A 258 -38.63 -1.20 7.58
C GLU A 258 -37.56 -2.20 7.15
N ASP A 259 -36.42 -2.24 7.84
CA ASP A 259 -35.34 -3.19 7.57
C ASP A 259 -35.58 -4.55 8.27
N LEU A 260 -36.54 -4.64 9.22
CA LEU A 260 -36.93 -5.92 9.85
C LEU A 260 -37.75 -6.76 8.86
N VAL A 261 -37.08 -7.74 8.24
CA VAL A 261 -37.70 -8.66 7.27
C VAL A 261 -37.44 -10.12 7.63
N ALA A 262 -38.22 -11.02 7.05
CA ALA A 262 -38.10 -12.49 7.20
C ALA A 262 -38.22 -13.01 8.64
N LEU A 263 -38.87 -12.27 9.55
CA LEU A 263 -39.09 -12.69 10.94
C LEU A 263 -39.96 -13.95 11.03
N ASP A 264 -40.94 -14.06 10.16
CA ASP A 264 -41.79 -15.24 9.97
C ASP A 264 -40.97 -16.49 9.62
N GLN A 265 -39.95 -16.34 8.78
CA GLN A 265 -39.05 -17.43 8.40
C GLN A 265 -38.17 -17.86 9.59
N ILE A 266 -37.69 -16.92 10.40
CA ILE A 266 -36.91 -17.21 11.62
C ILE A 266 -37.80 -17.92 12.65
N GLU A 267 -39.02 -17.43 12.87
CA GLU A 267 -39.99 -18.01 13.80
C GLU A 267 -40.36 -19.43 13.40
N GLN A 268 -40.59 -19.68 12.11
CA GLN A 268 -40.85 -21.02 11.59
C GLN A 268 -39.67 -21.97 11.83
N VAL A 269 -38.44 -21.53 11.56
CA VAL A 269 -37.25 -22.36 11.80
C VAL A 269 -37.07 -22.63 13.30
N ALA A 270 -37.28 -21.63 14.15
CA ALA A 270 -37.17 -21.77 15.60
C ALA A 270 -38.22 -22.71 16.20
N ALA A 271 -39.44 -22.74 15.65
CA ALA A 271 -40.47 -23.68 16.05
C ALA A 271 -40.08 -25.15 15.77
N ASP A 272 -39.35 -25.38 14.67
CA ASP A 272 -38.93 -26.71 14.22
C ASP A 272 -37.54 -27.13 14.74
N LEU A 273 -36.76 -26.19 15.28
CA LEU A 273 -35.40 -26.41 15.78
C LEU A 273 -35.31 -26.02 17.26
N PRO A 274 -35.60 -26.94 18.21
CA PRO A 274 -35.68 -26.62 19.64
C PRO A 274 -34.41 -26.01 20.26
N GLY A 275 -33.25 -26.26 19.64
CA GLY A 275 -31.97 -25.69 20.06
C GLY A 275 -31.75 -24.23 19.67
N LEU A 276 -32.62 -23.64 18.83
CA LEU A 276 -32.52 -22.26 18.35
C LEU A 276 -33.34 -21.31 19.24
N THR A 277 -32.66 -20.33 19.83
CA THR A 277 -33.30 -19.13 20.38
C THR A 277 -32.88 -17.91 19.58
N TRP A 278 -33.69 -16.86 19.59
CA TRP A 278 -33.37 -15.66 18.83
C TRP A 278 -33.97 -14.41 19.43
N ASP A 279 -33.30 -13.30 19.20
CA ASP A 279 -33.75 -11.95 19.50
C ASP A 279 -33.48 -11.04 18.29
N HIS A 280 -34.17 -9.91 18.23
CA HIS A 280 -33.86 -8.84 17.27
C HIS A 280 -33.82 -7.48 17.97
N CYS A 281 -33.11 -6.53 17.38
CA CYS A 281 -33.09 -5.13 17.82
C CYS A 281 -33.15 -4.15 16.65
N VAL A 282 -33.71 -2.96 16.92
CA VAL A 282 -33.74 -1.86 15.96
C VAL A 282 -32.99 -0.66 16.53
N ALA A 283 -32.07 -0.10 15.75
CA ALA A 283 -31.21 1.00 16.21
C ALA A 283 -31.98 2.32 16.37
N ASP A 284 -33.03 2.56 15.56
CA ASP A 284 -33.86 3.76 15.65
C ASP A 284 -34.54 3.86 17.03
N PRO A 285 -34.28 4.91 17.84
CA PRO A 285 -34.91 5.09 19.14
C PRO A 285 -36.44 5.23 19.06
N ASN A 286 -36.99 5.62 17.91
CA ASN A 286 -38.42 5.76 17.67
C ASN A 286 -39.12 4.46 17.28
N SER A 287 -38.34 3.38 17.09
CA SER A 287 -38.87 2.05 16.76
C SER A 287 -39.91 1.56 17.77
N THR A 288 -40.82 0.72 17.30
CA THR A 288 -41.76 -0.02 18.14
C THR A 288 -41.25 -1.39 18.61
N ALA A 289 -40.05 -1.79 18.17
CA ALA A 289 -39.44 -3.07 18.52
C ALA A 289 -39.18 -3.19 20.03
N ALA A 290 -39.30 -4.42 20.54
CA ALA A 290 -39.13 -4.72 21.97
C ALA A 290 -37.72 -4.39 22.46
N ASN A 291 -36.70 -4.69 21.66
CA ASN A 291 -35.32 -4.33 21.95
C ASN A 291 -34.88 -3.20 21.01
N LYS A 292 -34.36 -2.12 21.59
CA LYS A 292 -33.79 -0.98 20.87
C LYS A 292 -32.27 -0.97 21.02
N GLY A 293 -31.58 -0.46 20.01
CA GLY A 293 -30.12 -0.35 20.00
C GLY A 293 -29.45 -1.33 19.03
N TYR A 294 -28.29 -1.82 19.42
CA TYR A 294 -27.39 -2.59 18.55
C TYR A 294 -27.27 -4.03 19.03
N VAL A 295 -26.87 -4.96 18.15
CA VAL A 295 -26.79 -6.39 18.50
C VAL A 295 -25.93 -6.67 19.73
N THR A 296 -24.90 -5.86 19.98
CA THR A 296 -24.01 -5.98 21.14
C THR A 296 -24.75 -5.84 22.47
N SER A 297 -25.86 -5.10 22.55
CA SER A 297 -26.64 -4.98 23.78
C SER A 297 -27.46 -6.22 24.13
N LEU A 298 -27.59 -7.15 23.17
CA LEU A 298 -28.33 -8.40 23.34
C LEU A 298 -27.41 -9.62 23.47
N ILE A 299 -26.10 -9.43 23.37
CA ILE A 299 -25.13 -10.47 23.69
C ILE A 299 -25.05 -10.56 25.22
N ARG A 300 -25.46 -11.70 25.78
CA ARG A 300 -25.43 -11.98 27.22
C ARG A 300 -24.36 -13.02 27.54
N PRO A 301 -23.83 -13.07 28.78
CA PRO A 301 -22.78 -14.02 29.16
C PRO A 301 -23.13 -15.49 28.84
N GLU A 302 -24.40 -15.89 28.96
CA GLU A 302 -24.87 -17.23 28.61
C GLU A 302 -24.75 -17.56 27.11
N HIS A 303 -24.75 -16.56 26.24
CA HIS A 303 -24.57 -16.73 24.79
C HIS A 303 -23.10 -16.97 24.42
N LEU A 304 -22.17 -16.48 25.25
CA LEU A 304 -20.73 -16.64 25.04
C LEU A 304 -20.19 -17.96 25.61
N ASN A 305 -21.00 -18.68 26.40
CA ASN A 305 -20.72 -20.01 26.95
C ASN A 305 -19.30 -20.14 27.57
N GLY A 306 -18.83 -19.08 28.24
CA GLY A 306 -17.49 -19.05 28.84
C GLY A 306 -16.33 -19.25 27.85
N GLY A 307 -16.53 -18.94 26.57
CA GLY A 307 -15.56 -19.14 25.48
C GLY A 307 -15.81 -20.38 24.62
N ASP A 308 -16.57 -21.37 25.10
CA ASP A 308 -16.92 -22.56 24.32
C ASP A 308 -18.09 -22.30 23.36
N VAL A 309 -17.90 -21.37 22.44
CA VAL A 309 -18.88 -20.95 21.44
C VAL A 309 -18.19 -20.68 20.11
N ALA A 310 -18.87 -20.98 18.99
CA ALA A 310 -18.49 -20.51 17.67
C ALA A 310 -19.34 -19.29 17.29
N VAL A 311 -18.71 -18.14 17.06
CA VAL A 311 -19.38 -16.90 16.69
C VAL A 311 -19.38 -16.76 15.17
N TYR A 312 -20.55 -16.51 14.58
CA TYR A 312 -20.74 -16.23 13.16
C TYR A 312 -21.40 -14.86 12.99
N LEU A 313 -20.75 -13.95 12.29
CA LEU A 313 -21.18 -12.56 12.20
C LEU A 313 -21.22 -12.06 10.75
N CYS A 314 -22.40 -11.71 10.25
CA CYS A 314 -22.55 -11.13 8.92
C CYS A 314 -23.25 -9.78 8.98
N GLY A 315 -22.63 -8.73 8.44
CA GLY A 315 -23.20 -7.39 8.48
C GLY A 315 -22.29 -6.30 7.92
N PRO A 316 -22.66 -5.02 8.10
CA PRO A 316 -21.83 -3.90 7.64
C PRO A 316 -20.53 -3.81 8.47
N PRO A 317 -19.41 -3.32 7.89
CA PRO A 317 -18.12 -3.28 8.57
C PRO A 317 -18.12 -2.68 9.99
N PRO A 318 -18.83 -1.57 10.27
CA PRO A 318 -18.88 -1.01 11.63
C PRO A 318 -19.47 -1.96 12.68
N MET A 319 -20.42 -2.81 12.29
CA MET A 319 -21.01 -3.81 13.19
C MET A 319 -20.00 -4.93 13.51
N VAL A 320 -19.22 -5.36 12.51
CA VAL A 320 -18.19 -6.39 12.70
C VAL A 320 -17.16 -5.95 13.74
N GLU A 321 -16.67 -4.72 13.60
CA GLU A 321 -15.69 -4.17 14.53
C GLU A 321 -16.25 -3.95 15.94
N ALA A 322 -17.52 -3.49 16.04
CA ALA A 322 -18.17 -3.29 17.34
C ALA A 322 -18.33 -4.61 18.12
N VAL A 323 -18.72 -5.70 17.43
CA VAL A 323 -18.85 -7.02 18.06
C VAL A 323 -17.49 -7.59 18.44
N ARG A 324 -16.47 -7.48 17.57
CA ARG A 324 -15.11 -7.94 17.89
C ARG A 324 -14.59 -7.30 19.16
N ARG A 325 -14.74 -5.97 19.27
CA ARG A 325 -14.35 -5.22 20.47
C ARG A 325 -15.14 -5.68 21.70
N HIS A 326 -16.46 -5.83 21.57
CA HIS A 326 -17.30 -6.26 22.69
C HIS A 326 -16.91 -7.65 23.24
N VAL A 327 -16.63 -8.63 22.37
CA VAL A 327 -16.17 -9.96 22.80
C VAL A 327 -14.79 -9.90 23.47
N ALA A 328 -13.89 -9.07 22.96
CA ALA A 328 -12.56 -8.86 23.55
C ALA A 328 -12.63 -8.16 24.92
N ASP A 329 -13.51 -7.17 25.09
CA ASP A 329 -13.69 -6.44 26.35
C ASP A 329 -14.25 -7.34 27.47
N GLU A 330 -15.02 -8.37 27.13
CA GLU A 330 -15.49 -9.41 28.05
C GLU A 330 -14.38 -10.42 28.44
N GLY A 331 -13.19 -10.32 27.83
CA GLY A 331 -12.05 -11.20 28.11
C GLY A 331 -12.25 -12.65 27.65
N ILE A 332 -13.12 -12.86 26.65
CA ILE A 332 -13.48 -14.20 26.15
C ILE A 332 -12.84 -14.44 24.78
N GLU A 333 -12.13 -15.55 24.65
CA GLU A 333 -11.69 -16.08 23.36
C GLU A 333 -12.66 -17.19 22.90
N PRO A 334 -13.51 -16.96 21.89
CA PRO A 334 -14.41 -17.99 21.37
C PRO A 334 -13.62 -19.08 20.63
N THR A 335 -14.16 -20.29 20.60
CA THR A 335 -13.57 -21.43 19.86
C THR A 335 -13.46 -21.20 18.35
N GLY A 336 -14.23 -20.26 17.81
CA GLY A 336 -14.08 -19.75 16.45
C GLY A 336 -14.84 -18.44 16.29
N PHE A 337 -14.27 -17.50 15.53
CA PHE A 337 -14.90 -16.22 15.21
C PHE A 337 -14.87 -16.02 13.69
N TYR A 338 -16.00 -16.30 13.06
CA TYR A 338 -16.19 -16.25 11.61
C TYR A 338 -17.00 -15.01 11.26
N TYR A 339 -16.59 -14.25 10.25
CA TYR A 339 -17.31 -13.05 9.85
C TYR A 339 -17.32 -12.83 8.34
N GLU A 340 -18.33 -12.11 7.88
CA GLU A 340 -18.53 -11.67 6.50
C GLU A 340 -18.94 -10.19 6.50
N LYS A 341 -18.26 -9.35 5.71
CA LYS A 341 -18.48 -7.88 5.66
C LYS A 341 -19.21 -7.49 4.38
N PHE A 342 -20.40 -6.91 4.50
CA PHE A 342 -21.12 -6.34 3.36
C PHE A 342 -20.80 -4.86 3.19
N ALA A 343 -19.93 -4.53 2.23
CA ALA A 343 -19.70 -3.14 1.83
C ALA A 343 -20.90 -2.65 1.00
N LEU A 344 -21.66 -1.68 1.51
CA LEU A 344 -22.60 -0.94 0.67
C LEU A 344 -21.79 -0.13 -0.35
N ALA A 345 -22.14 -0.24 -1.64
CA ALA A 345 -21.65 0.71 -2.64
C ALA A 345 -22.12 2.10 -2.21
N VAL A 346 -21.18 3.01 -1.95
CA VAL A 346 -21.50 4.41 -1.67
C VAL A 346 -22.17 4.98 -2.92
N PRO A 347 -23.42 5.46 -2.85
CA PRO A 347 -24.03 6.16 -3.97
C PRO A 347 -23.20 7.42 -4.26
N ALA A 348 -22.96 7.72 -5.54
CA ALA A 348 -22.52 9.05 -5.93
C ALA A 348 -23.55 10.05 -5.37
N ALA A 349 -23.09 11.01 -4.55
CA ALA A 349 -23.99 11.98 -3.94
C ALA A 349 -24.69 12.81 -5.03
N ASP A 350 -26.02 12.86 -4.97
CA ASP A 350 -26.84 13.68 -5.86
C ASP A 350 -26.42 15.14 -5.79
N ALA A 351 -26.19 15.72 -6.97
CA ALA A 351 -26.00 17.15 -7.13
C ALA A 351 -27.29 17.91 -6.69
N PRO A 352 -27.18 19.10 -6.09
CA PRO A 352 -28.36 19.86 -5.66
C PRO A 352 -29.26 20.19 -6.86
N GLN A 353 -30.55 19.87 -6.76
CA GLN A 353 -31.55 20.28 -7.74
C GLN A 353 -31.80 21.79 -7.66
N VAL A 354 -31.60 22.47 -8.79
CA VAL A 354 -31.98 23.88 -9.01
C VAL A 354 -33.47 23.91 -9.38
N PRO A 355 -34.29 24.86 -8.86
CA PRO A 355 -35.72 24.91 -9.18
C PRO A 355 -35.98 25.28 -10.64
N ASP A 356 -37.01 24.67 -11.23
CA ASP A 356 -37.43 24.86 -12.62
C ASP A 356 -37.61 26.34 -13.01
N ALA A 357 -36.89 26.76 -14.05
CA ALA A 357 -37.16 27.98 -14.78
C ALA A 357 -38.29 27.76 -15.81
N PRO A 358 -39.15 28.75 -16.09
CA PRO A 358 -40.30 28.55 -16.97
C PRO A 358 -39.86 28.30 -18.42
N ALA A 359 -40.53 27.36 -19.06
CA ALA A 359 -40.33 26.99 -20.46
C ALA A 359 -40.38 28.20 -21.40
N THR A 360 -39.27 28.48 -22.08
CA THR A 360 -39.20 29.39 -23.22
C THR A 360 -38.79 28.60 -24.46
N ALA A 361 -39.48 28.87 -25.57
CA ALA A 361 -39.33 28.17 -26.85
C ALA A 361 -37.90 28.26 -27.41
N PRO A 362 -37.45 27.28 -28.20
CA PRO A 362 -36.09 27.29 -28.74
C PRO A 362 -35.89 28.48 -29.70
N PRO A 363 -34.73 29.17 -29.66
CA PRO A 363 -34.45 30.25 -30.61
C PRO A 363 -34.18 29.68 -32.01
N PRO A 364 -34.36 30.49 -33.08
CA PRO A 364 -34.09 30.06 -34.44
C PRO A 364 -32.59 29.87 -34.67
N VAL A 365 -32.25 28.96 -35.57
CA VAL A 365 -30.87 28.72 -36.03
C VAL A 365 -30.29 30.02 -36.60
N GLU A 366 -29.26 30.58 -35.96
CA GLU A 366 -28.54 31.74 -36.51
C GLU A 366 -27.63 31.31 -37.67
N GLU A 367 -27.78 32.01 -38.78
CA GLU A 367 -26.91 31.95 -39.95
C GLU A 367 -25.49 32.42 -39.58
N LEU A 368 -24.49 31.59 -39.88
CA LEU A 368 -23.06 31.92 -39.70
C LEU A 368 -22.70 33.18 -40.50
N ILE A 369 -22.51 34.31 -39.80
CA ILE A 369 -21.93 35.52 -40.40
C ILE A 369 -20.43 35.30 -40.57
N ARG A 370 -19.97 35.15 -41.82
CA ARG A 370 -18.54 35.12 -42.14
C ARG A 370 -17.94 36.51 -41.96
N ASN A 371 -17.06 36.67 -40.97
CA ASN A 371 -16.27 37.88 -40.79
C ASN A 371 -15.06 37.88 -41.76
N PRO A 372 -14.98 38.80 -42.73
CA PRO A 372 -13.91 38.80 -43.75
C PRO A 372 -12.52 39.16 -43.21
N GLU A 373 -12.40 39.70 -42.00
CA GLU A 373 -11.11 40.17 -41.43
C GLU A 373 -10.42 39.16 -40.50
N ALA A 374 -10.97 37.95 -40.36
CA ALA A 374 -10.38 36.91 -39.51
C ALA A 374 -9.08 36.27 -40.06
N ARG A 375 -8.46 36.84 -41.09
CA ARG A 375 -7.28 36.27 -41.79
C ARG A 375 -6.01 37.12 -41.69
N ASN A 376 -6.04 38.14 -40.86
CA ASN A 376 -5.00 39.16 -40.77
C ASN A 376 -4.56 39.32 -39.31
N ILE A 377 -3.27 39.12 -39.03
CA ILE A 377 -2.63 39.55 -37.79
C ILE A 377 -1.71 40.70 -38.16
N ALA A 378 -1.89 41.86 -37.52
CA ALA A 378 -1.07 43.05 -37.76
C ALA A 378 -0.95 43.48 -39.24
N GLY A 379 -2.02 43.30 -40.04
CA GLY A 379 -2.06 43.75 -41.44
C GLY A 379 -1.43 42.79 -42.45
N GLN A 380 -1.01 41.58 -42.04
CA GLN A 380 -0.46 40.56 -42.93
C GLN A 380 -1.43 39.37 -43.06
N VAL A 381 -1.76 39.00 -44.30
CA VAL A 381 -2.65 37.87 -44.62
C VAL A 381 -1.86 36.56 -44.52
N VAL A 382 -2.26 35.67 -43.62
CA VAL A 382 -1.45 34.50 -43.23
C VAL A 382 -1.78 33.24 -44.06
N LEU A 383 -2.93 33.19 -44.74
CA LEU A 383 -3.37 32.03 -45.53
C LEU A 383 -4.11 32.49 -46.80
N PRO A 384 -3.53 32.33 -48.01
CA PRO A 384 -4.25 32.60 -49.25
C PRO A 384 -5.23 31.46 -49.58
N ASP A 385 -6.33 31.79 -50.26
CA ASP A 385 -7.34 30.81 -50.66
C ASP A 385 -6.77 29.76 -51.63
N ALA A 386 -7.08 28.49 -51.36
CA ALA A 386 -6.89 27.39 -52.28
C ALA A 386 -8.21 26.61 -52.39
N GLU A 387 -8.79 26.54 -53.59
CA GLU A 387 -9.93 25.68 -53.86
C GLU A 387 -9.47 24.22 -53.97
N ILE A 388 -10.04 23.34 -53.13
CA ILE A 388 -9.79 21.90 -53.18
C ILE A 388 -10.93 21.24 -53.96
N GLY A 389 -10.63 20.73 -55.15
CA GLY A 389 -11.54 19.93 -55.96
C GLY A 389 -11.44 18.42 -55.70
N PRO A 390 -12.45 17.63 -56.07
CA PRO A 390 -12.42 16.17 -55.94
C PRO A 390 -11.33 15.55 -56.82
N TRP A 391 -10.64 14.56 -56.26
CA TRP A 391 -9.54 13.84 -56.90
C TRP A 391 -10.01 13.11 -58.17
N SER A 392 -9.37 13.39 -59.31
CA SER A 392 -9.77 12.88 -60.64
C SER A 392 -8.96 11.67 -61.14
N GLY A 393 -7.99 11.18 -60.35
CA GLY A 393 -7.17 10.03 -60.72
C GLY A 393 -7.90 8.71 -60.51
N ALA A 394 -7.79 7.79 -61.48
CA ALA A 394 -8.26 6.42 -61.34
C ALA A 394 -7.39 5.66 -60.31
N ALA A 395 -8.02 4.93 -59.39
CA ALA A 395 -7.31 4.09 -58.44
C ALA A 395 -6.83 2.80 -59.13
N GLU A 396 -5.52 2.64 -59.28
CA GLU A 396 -4.94 1.37 -59.76
C GLU A 396 -5.12 0.28 -58.70
N HIS A 397 -5.76 -0.82 -59.08
CA HIS A 397 -5.86 -2.02 -58.26
C HIS A 397 -4.54 -2.77 -58.28
N SER A 398 -3.91 -2.93 -57.11
CA SER A 398 -2.81 -3.88 -56.90
C SER A 398 -3.29 -5.10 -56.11
N ASP A 399 -2.59 -6.21 -56.32
CA ASP A 399 -2.86 -7.56 -55.78
C ASP A 399 -3.16 -7.53 -54.25
N PRO A 400 -4.27 -8.12 -53.77
CA PRO A 400 -4.73 -8.00 -52.37
C PRO A 400 -3.71 -8.39 -51.30
N GLY A 401 -2.75 -9.27 -51.62
CA GLY A 401 -1.74 -9.74 -50.66
C GLY A 401 -0.67 -8.70 -50.32
N ASP A 402 -0.38 -7.78 -51.24
CA ASP A 402 0.69 -6.79 -51.09
C ASP A 402 0.20 -5.47 -50.49
N ALA A 403 -1.09 -5.16 -50.65
CA ALA A 403 -1.70 -3.90 -50.20
C ALA A 403 -1.60 -3.70 -48.68
N VAL A 404 -1.73 -4.77 -47.89
CA VAL A 404 -1.67 -4.71 -46.42
C VAL A 404 -0.25 -4.38 -45.92
N ARG A 405 0.77 -4.53 -46.78
CA ARG A 405 2.19 -4.33 -46.44
C ARG A 405 2.78 -3.08 -47.08
N ARG A 406 1.96 -2.20 -47.68
CA ARG A 406 2.42 -0.96 -48.31
C ARG A 406 1.91 0.28 -47.57
N ILE A 407 2.80 1.26 -47.38
CA ILE A 407 2.44 2.61 -46.92
C ILE A 407 2.89 3.59 -48.00
N ALA A 408 1.96 4.41 -48.51
CA ALA A 408 2.19 5.34 -49.62
C ALA A 408 2.85 4.70 -50.87
N GLY A 409 2.50 3.44 -51.17
CA GLY A 409 3.02 2.68 -52.32
C GLY A 409 4.32 1.90 -52.05
N GLN A 410 4.96 2.09 -50.89
CA GLN A 410 6.25 1.49 -50.54
C GLN A 410 6.09 0.24 -49.67
N LEU A 411 6.77 -0.87 -50.03
CA LEU A 411 6.61 -2.18 -49.41
C LEU A 411 7.46 -2.30 -48.14
N MET A 412 6.83 -2.61 -47.01
CA MET A 412 7.45 -2.56 -45.68
C MET A 412 8.06 -3.89 -45.22
N GLY A 413 7.85 -5.00 -45.95
CA GLY A 413 8.44 -6.30 -45.61
C GLY A 413 8.19 -7.38 -46.69
N VAL A 414 9.12 -8.33 -46.80
CA VAL A 414 9.07 -9.44 -47.77
C VAL A 414 9.16 -10.78 -47.01
N PRO A 415 8.40 -11.83 -47.39
CA PRO A 415 8.61 -13.15 -46.80
C PRO A 415 10.03 -13.67 -47.07
N ALA A 416 10.63 -14.36 -46.11
CA ALA A 416 11.90 -15.05 -46.33
C ALA A 416 11.77 -16.03 -47.50
N ALA A 417 12.74 -16.04 -48.41
CA ALA A 417 12.67 -16.82 -49.65
C ALA A 417 12.47 -18.32 -49.36
N GLY A 418 11.38 -18.91 -49.87
CA GLY A 418 11.16 -20.36 -49.85
C GLY A 418 9.76 -20.87 -49.50
N THR A 419 8.78 -20.01 -49.23
CA THR A 419 7.42 -20.47 -48.84
C THR A 419 6.35 -20.05 -49.84
N ASP A 420 6.04 -20.91 -50.81
CA ASP A 420 4.82 -20.82 -51.62
C ASP A 420 3.66 -21.49 -50.85
N GLY A 421 2.75 -20.69 -50.28
CA GLY A 421 1.52 -21.18 -49.66
C GLY A 421 0.61 -20.05 -49.16
N PRO A 422 -0.74 -20.22 -49.15
CA PRO A 422 -1.66 -19.16 -48.77
C PRO A 422 -1.66 -18.89 -47.26
N VAL A 423 -1.97 -17.63 -46.95
CA VAL A 423 -1.94 -16.95 -45.64
C VAL A 423 -2.48 -17.82 -44.48
N ALA A 424 -1.63 -18.05 -43.47
CA ALA A 424 -2.01 -18.59 -42.17
C ALA A 424 -1.68 -17.57 -41.06
N GLU A 425 -2.44 -17.68 -39.97
CA GLU A 425 -2.53 -16.81 -38.79
C GLU A 425 -1.21 -16.23 -38.26
N LEU A 426 -1.32 -15.04 -37.65
CA LEU A 426 -0.22 -14.28 -37.02
C LEU A 426 0.44 -15.10 -35.91
N ASP A 427 1.50 -15.82 -36.29
CA ASP A 427 2.44 -16.47 -35.39
C ASP A 427 3.42 -15.39 -34.84
N PRO A 428 3.45 -15.13 -33.52
CA PRO A 428 4.30 -14.11 -32.93
C PRO A 428 5.80 -14.44 -32.98
N ASP A 429 6.17 -15.66 -33.39
CA ASP A 429 7.56 -16.14 -33.40
C ASP A 429 8.20 -16.23 -34.80
N ARG A 430 7.60 -15.63 -35.84
CA ARG A 430 8.20 -15.62 -37.20
C ARG A 430 9.00 -14.36 -37.51
N ASP A 431 10.31 -14.54 -37.70
CA ASP A 431 11.27 -13.51 -38.11
C ASP A 431 10.87 -12.80 -39.40
N LEU A 432 10.48 -11.52 -39.29
CA LEU A 432 10.31 -10.61 -40.43
C LEU A 432 11.65 -9.96 -40.78
N LEU A 433 12.16 -10.23 -41.98
CA LEU A 433 13.29 -9.48 -42.55
C LEU A 433 12.78 -8.13 -43.08
N VAL A 434 13.24 -7.04 -42.48
CA VAL A 434 12.98 -5.67 -42.96
C VAL A 434 13.57 -5.52 -44.36
N ALA A 435 12.75 -5.18 -45.35
CA ALA A 435 13.21 -4.92 -46.70
C ALA A 435 14.21 -3.75 -46.69
N ALA A 436 15.31 -3.86 -47.46
CA ALA A 436 16.36 -2.83 -47.49
C ALA A 436 15.84 -1.43 -47.90
N GLU A 437 14.72 -1.38 -48.62
CA GLU A 437 14.05 -0.15 -49.05
C GLU A 437 13.13 0.46 -47.97
N GLY A 438 12.87 -0.24 -46.86
CA GLY A 438 11.97 0.23 -45.77
C GLY A 438 12.56 1.30 -44.87
N ARG A 439 13.73 1.87 -45.20
CA ARG A 439 14.48 2.81 -44.35
C ARG A 439 14.23 4.28 -44.66
N GLY A 440 13.32 4.57 -45.59
CA GLY A 440 12.89 5.94 -45.88
C GLY A 440 11.45 6.02 -46.36
N ILE A 441 10.82 7.18 -46.22
CA ILE A 441 9.48 7.47 -46.74
C ILE A 441 9.59 8.70 -47.65
N ALA A 442 9.00 8.64 -48.84
CA ALA A 442 8.98 9.76 -49.80
C ALA A 442 10.38 10.37 -50.12
N GLY A 443 11.41 9.52 -50.18
CA GLY A 443 12.77 9.93 -50.54
C GLY A 443 13.61 10.52 -49.41
N GLN A 444 13.14 10.49 -48.16
CA GLN A 444 13.92 10.84 -46.97
C GLN A 444 14.27 9.60 -46.14
N GLU A 445 15.56 9.45 -45.81
CA GLU A 445 16.10 8.36 -44.99
C GLU A 445 15.83 8.63 -43.51
N MET A 446 15.12 7.71 -42.84
CA MET A 446 14.62 7.89 -41.46
C MET A 446 15.42 7.10 -40.42
N PHE A 447 16.23 6.10 -40.82
CA PHE A 447 17.02 5.28 -39.91
C PHE A 447 18.44 5.02 -40.45
N PRO A 448 19.52 5.31 -39.70
CA PRO A 448 20.90 5.09 -40.15
C PRO A 448 21.30 3.60 -40.10
N ALA A 449 22.30 3.22 -40.92
CA ALA A 449 22.79 1.84 -41.02
C ALA A 449 23.59 1.41 -39.76
N PHE A 450 23.26 0.23 -39.21
CA PHE A 450 23.99 -0.38 -38.10
C PHE A 450 25.07 -1.35 -38.62
N GLU A 451 26.33 -1.14 -38.26
CA GLU A 451 27.41 -2.14 -38.39
C GLU A 451 27.52 -2.95 -37.08
N GLN A 452 27.48 -4.29 -37.19
CA GLN A 452 27.74 -5.20 -36.07
C GLN A 452 29.25 -5.42 -35.89
N ALA A 453 29.76 -5.20 -34.67
CA ALA A 453 31.08 -5.68 -34.26
C ALA A 453 30.97 -7.04 -33.54
N PRO A 454 31.95 -7.96 -33.65
CA PRO A 454 31.83 -9.34 -33.17
C PRO A 454 32.13 -9.48 -31.68
N ALA A 455 31.38 -10.35 -31.01
CA ALA A 455 31.57 -10.75 -29.62
C ALA A 455 32.69 -11.79 -29.45
N THR A 456 33.57 -11.61 -28.46
CA THR A 456 34.54 -12.61 -27.99
C THR A 456 34.11 -13.19 -26.65
N ALA A 457 34.16 -14.52 -26.54
CA ALA A 457 33.83 -15.33 -25.37
C ALA A 457 34.98 -15.39 -24.33
N PRO A 458 34.71 -15.80 -23.06
CA PRO A 458 35.64 -15.68 -21.94
C PRO A 458 36.51 -16.94 -21.73
N GLU A 459 37.72 -16.75 -21.19
CA GLU A 459 38.57 -17.82 -20.64
C GLU A 459 39.01 -17.50 -19.19
N THR A 460 39.39 -18.56 -18.48
CA THR A 460 39.30 -18.80 -17.04
C THR A 460 40.62 -18.70 -16.23
N THR A 461 40.48 -18.29 -14.95
CA THR A 461 41.17 -18.70 -13.68
C THR A 461 42.60 -18.26 -13.24
N ALA A 462 42.63 -17.57 -12.07
CA ALA A 462 43.41 -17.68 -10.78
C ALA A 462 44.97 -17.72 -10.75
N PRO A 463 45.69 -17.09 -9.77
CA PRO A 463 45.71 -17.50 -8.34
C PRO A 463 46.02 -16.40 -7.27
N ASP A 464 45.89 -16.78 -5.99
CA ASP A 464 46.35 -16.13 -4.74
C ASP A 464 45.34 -15.30 -3.90
N GLY A 465 44.63 -16.01 -3.00
CA GLY A 465 44.77 -15.75 -1.56
C GLY A 465 43.83 -14.77 -0.86
N TYR A 466 42.69 -15.29 -0.38
CA TYR A 466 41.98 -14.86 0.84
C TYR A 466 41.43 -13.41 0.92
N GLN A 467 40.11 -13.28 0.80
CA GLN A 467 39.36 -12.22 1.48
C GLN A 467 37.97 -12.75 1.88
N ILE A 468 37.73 -12.84 3.19
CA ILE A 468 36.43 -13.13 3.78
C ILE A 468 35.64 -11.83 3.74
N GLY A 469 34.58 -11.79 2.94
CA GLY A 469 33.57 -10.74 2.97
C GLY A 469 32.28 -11.34 3.51
N GLU A 470 31.99 -11.10 4.79
CA GLU A 470 30.65 -11.27 5.32
C GLU A 470 29.89 -9.96 5.05
N GLU A 471 28.90 -10.02 4.16
CA GLU A 471 27.80 -9.05 4.12
C GLU A 471 26.62 -9.65 4.86
N HIS A 472 26.15 -8.94 5.89
CA HIS A 472 24.90 -9.24 6.58
C HIS A 472 24.10 -7.96 6.76
N PRO A 473 22.90 -7.83 6.15
CA PRO A 473 21.89 -6.90 6.63
C PRO A 473 20.58 -7.62 7.00
N ASP A 474 20.12 -7.32 8.22
CA ASP A 474 18.76 -6.95 8.65
C ASP A 474 18.44 -7.53 10.04
N VAL A 475 18.13 -6.64 10.99
CA VAL A 475 17.56 -6.82 12.35
C VAL A 475 18.24 -7.83 13.30
N GLN A 476 18.60 -9.03 12.85
CA GLN A 476 19.46 -9.98 13.58
C GLN A 476 20.86 -9.40 13.86
N SER A 477 21.31 -8.38 13.10
CA SER A 477 22.63 -7.77 13.29
C SER A 477 22.76 -6.98 14.59
N SER A 478 21.69 -6.35 15.11
CA SER A 478 21.78 -5.63 16.38
C SER A 478 21.98 -6.62 17.51
N ASP A 479 21.17 -7.68 17.58
CA ASP A 479 21.29 -8.66 18.65
C ASP A 479 22.61 -9.42 18.56
N ALA A 480 23.03 -9.83 17.35
CA ALA A 480 24.32 -10.47 17.11
C ALA A 480 25.50 -9.57 17.53
N LEU A 481 25.41 -8.26 17.28
CA LEU A 481 26.42 -7.29 17.70
C LEU A 481 26.49 -7.14 19.23
N PHE A 482 25.35 -7.11 19.92
CA PHE A 482 25.32 -7.12 21.39
C PHE A 482 25.71 -8.47 22.00
N GLU A 483 25.47 -9.59 21.30
CA GLU A 483 25.92 -10.94 21.70
C GLU A 483 27.42 -11.10 21.55
N ALA A 484 27.99 -10.65 20.43
CA ALA A 484 29.42 -10.61 20.21
C ALA A 484 30.12 -9.75 21.26
N ARG A 485 29.57 -8.56 21.53
CA ARG A 485 30.04 -7.67 22.60
C ARG A 485 29.98 -8.35 23.97
N GLN A 486 28.84 -8.95 24.33
CA GLN A 486 28.66 -9.66 25.59
C GLN A 486 29.69 -10.79 25.75
N ALA A 487 29.93 -11.57 24.70
CA ALA A 487 30.92 -12.65 24.72
C ALA A 487 32.34 -12.12 24.98
N LEU A 488 32.72 -11.01 24.33
CA LEU A 488 34.00 -10.35 24.56
C LEU A 488 34.09 -9.77 25.98
N GLU A 489 33.03 -9.13 26.48
CA GLU A 489 32.98 -8.57 27.84
C GLU A 489 33.11 -9.66 28.91
N LEU A 490 32.47 -10.82 28.71
CA LEU A 490 32.62 -11.97 29.59
C LEU A 490 34.06 -12.50 29.57
N GLY A 491 34.71 -12.53 28.40
CA GLY A 491 36.14 -12.87 28.30
C GLY A 491 37.05 -11.85 28.99
N ALA A 492 36.77 -10.55 28.85
CA ALA A 492 37.53 -9.48 29.50
C ALA A 492 37.36 -9.51 31.02
N LEU A 493 36.15 -9.78 31.51
CA LEU A 493 35.84 -9.95 32.93
C LEU A 493 36.67 -11.08 33.55
N GLU A 494 36.78 -12.21 32.87
CA GLU A 494 37.59 -13.36 33.31
C GLU A 494 39.08 -13.05 33.50
N LEU A 495 39.59 -12.12 32.70
CA LEU A 495 40.99 -11.68 32.75
C LEU A 495 41.25 -10.65 33.86
N THR A 496 40.21 -9.95 34.32
CA THR A 496 40.35 -8.72 35.13
C THR A 496 39.77 -8.85 36.55
N VAL A 497 38.69 -9.61 36.75
CA VAL A 497 38.02 -9.71 38.05
C VAL A 497 38.99 -10.25 39.12
N GLY A 498 39.06 -9.57 40.27
CA GLY A 498 39.99 -9.90 41.36
C GLY A 498 41.47 -9.58 41.08
N ARG A 499 41.81 -8.95 39.94
CA ARG A 499 43.19 -8.59 39.54
C ARG A 499 43.42 -7.10 39.36
N LEU A 500 42.38 -6.28 39.47
CA LEU A 500 42.46 -4.83 39.33
C LEU A 500 43.01 -4.17 40.60
N SER A 501 43.83 -3.14 40.43
CA SER A 501 44.27 -2.25 41.52
C SER A 501 43.14 -1.34 42.00
N SER A 502 43.27 -0.80 43.22
CA SER A 502 42.31 0.18 43.76
C SER A 502 42.17 1.43 42.87
N GLN A 503 43.25 1.86 42.21
CA GLN A 503 43.21 2.99 41.28
C GLN A 503 42.40 2.67 40.01
N GLN A 504 42.55 1.45 39.47
CA GLN A 504 41.79 1.00 38.30
C GLN A 504 40.30 0.83 38.63
N LEU A 505 39.98 0.28 39.80
CA LEU A 505 38.58 0.16 40.27
C LEU A 505 37.93 1.54 40.45
N ALA A 506 38.66 2.50 41.03
CA ALA A 506 38.17 3.88 41.16
C ALA A 506 37.91 4.56 39.80
N GLY A 507 38.80 4.34 38.83
CA GLY A 507 38.60 4.81 37.45
C GLY A 507 37.39 4.16 36.77
N TYR A 508 37.19 2.85 37.01
CA TYR A 508 36.05 2.12 36.45
C TYR A 508 34.71 2.61 37.02
N ARG A 509 34.67 2.88 38.33
CA ARG A 509 33.50 3.47 39.00
C ARG A 509 33.17 4.87 38.47
N LEU A 510 34.17 5.73 38.28
CA LEU A 510 33.95 7.07 37.75
C LEU A 510 33.25 7.03 36.38
N LEU A 511 33.70 6.15 35.48
CA LEU A 511 33.08 6.00 34.16
C LEU A 511 31.65 5.45 34.23
N ALA A 512 31.37 4.53 35.16
CA ALA A 512 30.00 4.06 35.39
C ALA A 512 29.07 5.19 35.85
N GLU A 513 29.52 5.99 36.82
CA GLU A 513 28.73 7.10 37.38
C GLU A 513 28.48 8.23 36.38
N LEU A 514 29.38 8.45 35.42
CA LEU A 514 29.20 9.43 34.34
C LEU A 514 28.02 9.10 33.41
N THR A 515 27.53 7.87 33.40
CA THR A 515 26.35 7.51 32.58
C THR A 515 25.02 7.92 33.21
N LEU A 516 24.98 8.08 34.53
CA LEU A 516 23.74 8.29 35.30
C LEU A 516 23.00 9.60 34.96
N PRO A 517 23.65 10.77 34.82
CA PRO A 517 22.94 12.03 34.57
C PRO A 517 22.19 12.09 33.24
N HIS A 518 22.48 11.17 32.33
CA HIS A 518 21.89 11.13 30.99
C HIS A 518 20.64 10.25 30.90
N VAL A 519 20.26 9.59 32.00
CA VAL A 519 19.09 8.71 32.10
C VAL A 519 18.26 9.08 33.33
N GLU A 520 16.96 9.29 33.14
CA GLU A 520 16.00 9.53 34.22
C GLU A 520 14.85 8.53 34.13
N GLY A 521 14.76 7.64 35.12
CA GLY A 521 13.77 6.56 35.11
C GLY A 521 13.95 5.69 33.88
N ASP A 522 12.94 5.65 33.01
CA ASP A 522 12.93 4.89 31.77
C ASP A 522 13.23 5.75 30.52
N ARG A 523 13.84 6.92 30.69
CA ARG A 523 14.03 7.90 29.60
C ARG A 523 15.47 8.37 29.46
N PHE A 524 15.86 8.63 28.22
CA PHE A 524 17.07 9.42 27.96
C PHE A 524 16.78 10.90 28.19
N VAL A 525 17.62 11.54 29.01
CA VAL A 525 17.69 13.00 29.13
C VAL A 525 18.57 13.55 28.00
N ASP A 526 19.67 12.84 27.70
CA ASP A 526 20.55 13.11 26.57
C ASP A 526 21.10 11.79 26.01
N ALA A 527 20.46 11.26 24.96
CA ALA A 527 20.83 9.99 24.37
C ALA A 527 22.22 10.01 23.69
N ALA A 528 22.65 11.17 23.19
CA ALA A 528 23.96 11.32 22.56
C ALA A 528 25.07 11.27 23.61
N ALA A 529 24.93 12.04 24.69
CA ALA A 529 25.89 12.01 25.80
C ALA A 529 25.90 10.66 26.54
N TYR A 530 24.74 10.01 26.69
CA TYR A 530 24.69 8.64 27.20
C TYR A 530 25.47 7.66 26.30
N THR A 531 25.31 7.76 24.98
CA THR A 531 26.01 6.87 24.04
C THR A 531 27.53 7.03 24.15
N GLU A 532 28.03 8.26 24.31
CA GLU A 532 29.46 8.52 24.49
C GLU A 532 29.99 7.99 25.82
N THR A 533 29.31 8.27 26.92
CA THR A 533 29.72 7.84 28.26
C THR A 533 29.60 6.32 28.44
N ASN A 534 28.56 5.69 27.87
CA ASN A 534 28.41 4.24 27.80
C ASN A 534 29.59 3.60 27.07
N ALA A 535 29.95 4.11 25.87
CA ALA A 535 31.06 3.56 25.11
C ALA A 535 32.38 3.64 25.91
N ALA A 536 32.64 4.75 26.59
CA ALA A 536 33.84 4.93 27.42
C ALA A 536 33.92 3.93 28.60
N PHE A 537 32.80 3.65 29.27
CA PHE A 537 32.75 2.64 30.33
C PHE A 537 33.14 1.24 29.83
N HIS A 538 32.63 0.84 28.67
CA HIS A 538 32.89 -0.48 28.10
C HIS A 538 34.30 -0.61 27.49
N ASP A 539 34.78 0.41 26.78
CA ASP A 539 36.17 0.50 26.30
C ASP A 539 37.20 0.33 27.44
N TYR A 540 36.88 0.87 28.63
CA TYR A 540 37.76 0.81 29.77
C TYR A 540 37.97 -0.62 30.28
N LEU A 541 36.92 -1.46 30.33
CA LEU A 541 37.05 -2.87 30.72
C LEU A 541 38.07 -3.60 29.85
N PHE A 542 38.00 -3.40 28.52
CA PHE A 542 38.93 -4.01 27.58
C PHE A 542 40.36 -3.46 27.74
N THR A 543 40.50 -2.16 28.01
CA THR A 543 41.81 -1.54 28.31
C THR A 543 42.45 -2.17 29.55
N LEU A 544 41.65 -2.47 30.59
CA LEU A 544 42.13 -3.08 31.83
C LEU A 544 42.65 -4.52 31.65
N THR A 545 42.31 -5.20 30.56
CA THR A 545 42.85 -6.54 30.26
C THR A 545 44.33 -6.51 29.88
N GLY A 546 44.86 -5.36 29.46
CA GLY A 546 46.21 -5.24 28.88
C GLY A 546 46.38 -5.98 27.55
N ASN A 547 45.29 -6.38 26.89
CA ASN A 547 45.30 -7.11 25.63
C ASN A 547 44.79 -6.22 24.47
N GLU A 548 45.73 -5.67 23.70
CA GLU A 548 45.41 -4.79 22.57
C GLU A 548 44.56 -5.46 21.48
N HIS A 549 44.73 -6.78 21.26
CA HIS A 549 43.93 -7.51 20.28
C HIS A 549 42.46 -7.61 20.70
N LEU A 550 42.21 -7.80 22.00
CA LEU A 550 40.85 -7.88 22.54
C LEU A 550 40.16 -6.50 22.49
N LEU A 551 40.89 -5.43 22.77
CA LEU A 551 40.40 -4.05 22.62
C LEU A 551 40.07 -3.73 21.16
N HIS A 552 40.95 -4.07 20.21
CA HIS A 552 40.67 -3.89 18.78
C HIS A 552 39.48 -4.72 18.31
N ALA A 553 39.32 -5.96 18.79
CA ALA A 553 38.17 -6.79 18.46
C ALA A 553 36.85 -6.15 18.92
N TYR A 554 36.81 -5.58 20.14
CA TYR A 554 35.65 -4.83 20.62
C TYR A 554 35.37 -3.57 19.78
N GLN A 555 36.39 -2.78 19.48
CA GLN A 555 36.25 -1.55 18.69
C GLN A 555 35.76 -1.83 17.26
N ALA A 556 36.23 -2.94 16.67
CA ALA A 556 35.81 -3.39 15.34
C ALA A 556 34.31 -3.77 15.26
N LEU A 557 33.66 -4.08 16.39
CA LEU A 557 32.20 -4.32 16.41
C LEU A 557 31.39 -3.07 16.08
N GLY A 558 31.96 -1.86 16.18
CA GLY A 558 31.26 -0.62 15.79
C GLY A 558 30.04 -0.25 16.65
N VAL A 559 29.92 -0.81 17.86
CA VAL A 559 28.74 -0.68 18.73
C VAL A 559 28.36 0.78 19.00
N LYS A 560 29.35 1.64 19.28
CA LYS A 560 29.15 3.08 19.50
C LYS A 560 28.50 3.76 18.29
N GLY A 561 29.00 3.46 17.08
CA GLY A 561 28.47 4.03 15.85
C GLY A 561 27.00 3.65 15.64
N ARG A 562 26.68 2.37 15.87
CA ARG A 562 25.30 1.87 15.76
C ARG A 562 24.36 2.46 16.82
N MET A 563 24.82 2.59 18.06
CA MET A 563 24.05 3.25 19.12
C MET A 563 23.80 4.73 18.79
N ALA A 564 24.80 5.45 18.28
CA ALA A 564 24.67 6.86 17.91
C ALA A 564 23.70 7.10 16.73
N GLU A 565 23.56 6.09 15.85
CA GLU A 565 22.58 6.10 14.77
C GLU A 565 21.17 5.87 15.30
N VAL A 566 20.97 4.78 16.05
CA VAL A 566 19.65 4.30 16.49
C VAL A 566 19.08 5.16 17.63
N LEU A 567 19.90 5.54 18.61
CA LEU A 567 19.44 6.22 19.82
C LEU A 567 19.34 7.74 19.66
N ARG A 568 19.74 8.30 18.52
CA ARG A 568 19.82 9.76 18.29
C ARG A 568 18.57 10.52 18.73
N ASN A 569 17.40 9.96 18.47
CA ASN A 569 16.10 10.53 18.83
C ASN A 569 15.30 9.64 19.80
N ALA A 570 15.95 8.62 20.38
CA ALA A 570 15.29 7.71 21.30
C ALA A 570 14.93 8.45 22.59
N THR A 571 13.68 8.33 23.00
CA THR A 571 13.20 8.92 24.26
C THR A 571 13.18 7.92 25.40
N TRP A 572 13.20 6.62 25.07
CA TRP A 572 13.11 5.53 26.04
C TRP A 572 14.43 4.77 26.17
N CYS A 573 14.73 4.35 27.40
CA CYS A 573 15.79 3.39 27.71
C CYS A 573 15.33 2.45 28.83
N HIS A 574 15.93 1.27 28.93
CA HIS A 574 15.60 0.39 30.04
C HIS A 574 15.98 1.05 31.39
N PRO A 575 15.12 1.05 32.44
CA PRO A 575 15.35 1.76 33.71
C PRO A 575 16.61 1.40 34.51
N ARG A 576 17.33 0.39 34.03
CA ARG A 576 18.48 -0.22 34.69
C ARG A 576 19.77 -0.05 33.89
N CYS A 577 19.68 0.46 32.65
CA CYS A 577 20.81 0.45 31.71
C CYS A 577 22.02 1.28 32.17
N ALA A 578 21.81 2.32 32.97
CA ALA A 578 22.90 3.10 33.58
C ALA A 578 23.30 2.52 34.95
N THR A 579 22.33 2.14 35.79
CA THR A 579 22.59 1.58 37.13
C THR A 579 23.34 0.25 37.08
N ASP A 580 23.14 -0.56 36.04
CA ASP A 580 23.86 -1.81 35.83
C ASP A 580 25.38 -1.61 35.77
N HIS A 581 25.87 -0.49 35.20
CA HIS A 581 27.30 -0.22 35.17
C HIS A 581 27.89 -0.08 36.57
N VAL A 582 27.16 0.59 37.46
CA VAL A 582 27.58 0.78 38.86
C VAL A 582 27.60 -0.56 39.59
N GLU A 583 26.56 -1.38 39.42
CA GLU A 583 26.48 -2.70 40.05
C GLU A 583 27.53 -3.69 39.52
N ILE A 584 27.87 -3.62 38.24
CA ILE A 584 28.97 -4.38 37.65
C ILE A 584 30.27 -4.01 38.36
N VAL A 585 30.59 -2.72 38.49
CA VAL A 585 31.82 -2.27 39.17
C VAL A 585 31.82 -2.69 40.64
N GLU A 586 30.69 -2.61 41.33
CA GLU A 586 30.55 -3.10 42.70
C GLU A 586 30.85 -4.60 42.85
N ALA A 587 30.42 -5.42 41.89
CA ALA A 587 30.75 -6.85 41.88
C ALA A 587 32.26 -7.06 41.66
N PHE A 588 32.90 -6.25 40.81
CA PHE A 588 34.36 -6.26 40.64
C PHE A 588 35.12 -5.89 41.93
N GLU A 589 34.66 -4.88 42.67
CA GLU A 589 35.25 -4.47 43.94
C GLU A 589 35.15 -5.56 45.02
N ARG A 590 34.04 -6.32 45.02
CA ARG A 590 33.84 -7.46 45.93
C ARG A 590 34.57 -8.72 45.49
N GLY A 591 35.13 -8.74 44.27
CA GLY A 591 35.66 -9.97 43.66
C GLY A 591 34.57 -11.02 43.37
N ASP A 592 33.30 -10.60 43.28
CA ASP A 592 32.14 -11.46 43.03
C ASP A 592 32.03 -11.75 41.54
N ARG A 593 32.74 -12.79 41.10
CA ARG A 593 32.82 -13.19 39.70
C ARG A 593 31.48 -13.63 39.11
N ASP A 594 30.72 -14.43 39.85
CA ASP A 594 29.43 -14.94 39.38
C ASP A 594 28.38 -13.83 39.30
N GLY A 595 28.37 -12.92 40.28
CA GLY A 595 27.54 -11.72 40.27
C GLY A 595 27.89 -10.79 39.11
N ALA A 596 29.17 -10.51 38.88
CA ALA A 596 29.63 -9.67 37.77
C ALA A 596 29.22 -10.27 36.41
N ARG A 597 29.38 -11.58 36.23
CA ARG A 597 28.95 -12.29 35.02
C ARG A 597 27.44 -12.18 34.79
N ALA A 598 26.64 -12.41 35.81
CA ALA A 598 25.19 -12.31 35.72
C ALA A 598 24.73 -10.88 35.37
N LEU A 599 25.38 -9.87 35.95
CA LEU A 599 25.07 -8.46 35.67
C LEU A 599 25.47 -8.04 34.25
N VAL A 600 26.63 -8.46 33.74
CA VAL A 600 27.03 -8.21 32.34
C VAL A 600 26.03 -8.83 31.37
N VAL A 601 25.60 -10.07 31.62
CA VAL A 601 24.59 -10.74 30.80
C VAL A 601 23.26 -9.98 30.82
N ALA A 602 22.80 -9.59 32.01
CA ALA A 602 21.54 -8.89 32.17
C ALA A 602 21.59 -7.47 31.56
N HIS A 603 22.72 -6.77 31.67
CA HIS A 603 22.97 -5.47 31.04
C HIS A 603 22.92 -5.56 29.51
N ALA A 604 23.51 -6.62 28.93
CA ALA A 604 23.47 -6.86 27.49
C ALA A 604 22.02 -7.05 26.99
N GLU A 605 21.22 -7.87 27.67
CA GLU A 605 19.81 -8.10 27.30
C GLU A 605 18.96 -6.81 27.40
N ARG A 606 19.18 -6.00 28.44
CA ARG A 606 18.49 -4.70 28.58
C ARG A 606 18.94 -3.67 27.55
N SER A 607 20.21 -3.72 27.13
CA SER A 607 20.73 -2.92 26.04
C SER A 607 20.10 -3.33 24.70
N LYS A 608 19.95 -4.64 24.44
CA LYS A 608 19.19 -5.15 23.28
C LYS A 608 17.75 -4.65 23.29
N GLN A 609 17.06 -4.72 24.43
CA GLN A 609 15.69 -4.22 24.55
C GLN A 609 15.58 -2.72 24.25
N THR A 610 16.51 -1.92 24.77
CA THR A 610 16.61 -0.48 24.47
C THR A 610 16.75 -0.22 22.98
N MET A 611 17.65 -0.95 22.32
CA MET A 611 17.89 -0.82 20.88
C MET A 611 16.71 -1.29 20.04
N ARG A 612 16.15 -2.48 20.33
CA ARG A 612 14.97 -3.00 19.63
C ARG A 612 13.80 -2.04 19.71
N ARG A 613 13.53 -1.47 20.89
CA ARG A 613 12.46 -0.48 21.06
C ARG A 613 12.76 0.82 20.31
N ALA A 614 13.98 1.36 20.40
CA ALA A 614 14.35 2.56 19.65
C ALA A 614 14.23 2.36 18.13
N MET A 615 14.61 1.19 17.61
CA MET A 615 14.43 0.83 16.20
C MET A 615 12.96 0.69 15.83
N ALA A 616 12.14 0.05 16.68
CA ALA A 616 10.70 -0.08 16.46
C ALA A 616 10.00 1.28 16.49
N ASP A 617 10.34 2.14 17.44
CA ASP A 617 9.80 3.50 17.55
C ASP A 617 10.20 4.36 16.35
N ALA A 618 11.45 4.25 15.88
CA ALA A 618 11.92 4.92 14.67
C ALA A 618 11.19 4.42 13.41
N ALA A 619 11.00 3.10 13.28
CA ALA A 619 10.26 2.50 12.16
C ALA A 619 8.77 2.89 12.20
N ALA A 620 8.15 2.92 13.38
CA ALA A 620 6.78 3.38 13.57
C ALA A 620 6.63 4.87 13.24
N GLY A 621 7.59 5.70 13.61
CA GLY A 621 7.61 7.13 13.27
C GLY A 621 7.88 7.42 11.80
N ALA A 622 8.51 6.50 11.06
CA ALA A 622 8.69 6.59 9.62
C ALA A 622 7.43 6.21 8.84
N ARG A 623 6.52 5.43 9.42
CA ARG A 623 5.28 5.03 8.73
C ARG A 623 4.35 6.24 8.53
N PRO A 624 3.87 6.48 7.31
CA PRO A 624 2.91 7.55 7.04
C PRO A 624 1.66 7.38 7.90
N ARG A 625 1.23 8.44 8.59
CA ARG A 625 0.05 8.38 9.46
C ARG A 625 -1.27 8.16 8.70
N PHE A 626 -1.33 8.66 7.47
CA PHE A 626 -2.51 8.61 6.63
C PHE A 626 -2.17 7.87 5.33
N VAL A 627 -2.80 6.73 5.09
CA VAL A 627 -2.59 5.89 3.91
C VAL A 627 -3.94 5.53 3.31
N THR A 628 -4.05 5.61 2.00
CA THR A 628 -5.18 5.08 1.22
C THR A 628 -4.63 4.01 0.26
N PRO A 629 -4.65 2.73 0.68
CA PRO A 629 -4.00 1.66 -0.08
C PRO A 629 -4.46 1.59 -1.53
N GLY A 630 -3.52 1.36 -2.44
CA GLY A 630 -3.80 1.18 -3.86
C GLY A 630 -3.96 2.47 -4.68
N ARG A 631 -4.00 3.64 -4.04
CA ARG A 631 -4.20 4.94 -4.73
C ARG A 631 -3.20 5.21 -5.84
N PHE A 632 -1.96 4.72 -5.70
CA PHE A 632 -0.90 4.88 -6.70
C PHE A 632 -0.53 3.55 -7.38
N SER A 633 -1.33 2.49 -7.23
CA SER A 633 -1.05 1.19 -7.84
C SER A 633 -0.90 1.30 -9.36
N GLY A 634 0.22 0.77 -9.86
CA GLY A 634 0.59 0.82 -11.26
C GLY A 634 0.96 2.21 -11.77
N LYS A 635 1.14 3.22 -10.90
CA LYS A 635 1.60 4.56 -11.29
C LYS A 635 3.10 4.70 -11.02
N VAL A 636 3.81 5.25 -11.99
CA VAL A 636 5.22 5.64 -11.85
C VAL A 636 5.28 7.09 -11.41
N VAL A 637 5.83 7.32 -10.22
CA VAL A 637 5.87 8.62 -9.56
C VAL A 637 7.30 9.09 -9.36
N VAL A 638 7.64 10.24 -9.93
CA VAL A 638 8.91 10.92 -9.68
C VAL A 638 8.75 11.88 -8.52
N VAL A 639 9.59 11.77 -7.48
CA VAL A 639 9.60 12.68 -6.32
C VAL A 639 10.98 13.34 -6.18
N THR A 640 11.03 14.66 -6.35
CA THR A 640 12.27 15.43 -6.25
C THR A 640 12.53 15.95 -4.84
N GLY A 641 13.80 16.07 -4.43
CA GLY A 641 14.16 16.44 -3.06
C GLY A 641 13.73 15.41 -2.03
N SER A 642 13.85 14.12 -2.38
CA SER A 642 13.30 12.98 -1.63
C SER A 642 14.25 12.38 -0.59
N ALA A 643 15.46 12.91 -0.41
CA ALA A 643 16.39 12.39 0.60
C ALA A 643 16.00 12.76 2.05
N GLN A 644 15.18 13.79 2.26
CA GLN A 644 14.75 14.22 3.61
C GLN A 644 13.48 15.10 3.59
N GLY A 645 12.87 15.29 4.75
CA GLY A 645 11.75 16.23 4.94
C GLY A 645 10.49 15.83 4.18
N ILE A 646 9.78 16.83 3.61
CA ILE A 646 8.48 16.63 2.93
C ILE A 646 8.62 15.63 1.78
N GLY A 647 9.67 15.73 0.95
CA GLY A 647 9.87 14.83 -0.18
C GLY A 647 10.04 13.37 0.24
N ALA A 648 10.83 13.11 1.29
CA ALA A 648 10.97 11.76 1.84
C ALA A 648 9.63 11.25 2.40
N GLN A 649 8.84 12.09 3.08
CA GLN A 649 7.54 11.68 3.61
C GLN A 649 6.51 11.42 2.51
N VAL A 650 6.53 12.21 1.43
CA VAL A 650 5.71 11.96 0.23
C VAL A 650 6.11 10.62 -0.39
N ALA A 651 7.41 10.33 -0.53
CA ALA A 651 7.88 9.05 -1.04
C ALA A 651 7.40 7.87 -0.18
N ARG A 652 7.55 7.94 1.14
CA ARG A 652 7.03 6.92 2.06
C ARG A 652 5.53 6.71 1.92
N ARG A 653 4.78 7.80 1.82
CA ARG A 653 3.33 7.74 1.63
C ARG A 653 2.94 7.10 0.31
N ILE A 654 3.53 7.53 -0.80
CA ILE A 654 3.21 7.00 -2.13
C ILE A 654 3.63 5.53 -2.24
N ALA A 655 4.75 5.13 -1.64
CA ALA A 655 5.15 3.72 -1.55
C ALA A 655 4.09 2.89 -0.79
N ALA A 656 3.65 3.37 0.38
CA ALA A 656 2.60 2.71 1.17
C ALA A 656 1.23 2.66 0.45
N GLU A 657 1.00 3.57 -0.50
CA GLU A 657 -0.21 3.62 -1.34
C GLU A 657 -0.03 2.90 -2.70
N GLY A 658 1.10 2.20 -2.90
CA GLY A 658 1.34 1.28 -4.02
C GLY A 658 2.04 1.86 -5.25
N GLY A 659 2.63 3.05 -5.16
CA GLY A 659 3.33 3.69 -6.28
C GLY A 659 4.74 3.14 -6.54
N GLU A 660 5.12 3.06 -7.82
CA GLU A 660 6.51 2.83 -8.24
C GLU A 660 7.25 4.17 -8.23
N LEU A 661 8.31 4.28 -7.43
CA LEU A 661 8.97 5.55 -7.18
C LEU A 661 10.29 5.70 -7.91
N VAL A 662 10.51 6.90 -8.47
CA VAL A 662 11.82 7.41 -8.85
C VAL A 662 12.15 8.57 -7.91
N LEU A 663 13.14 8.34 -7.04
CA LEU A 663 13.52 9.28 -6.00
C LEU A 663 14.72 10.10 -6.44
N ALA A 664 14.51 11.39 -6.70
CA ALA A 664 15.55 12.29 -7.18
C ALA A 664 16.05 13.22 -6.06
N ASP A 665 17.35 13.26 -5.83
CA ASP A 665 18.00 14.22 -4.95
C ASP A 665 19.44 14.47 -5.38
N ARG A 666 20.05 15.58 -4.96
CA ARG A 666 21.48 15.84 -5.19
C ARG A 666 22.37 15.02 -4.25
N SER A 667 21.81 14.56 -3.13
CA SER A 667 22.54 13.80 -2.11
C SER A 667 22.38 12.30 -2.31
N GLU A 668 23.48 11.57 -2.12
CA GLU A 668 23.51 10.09 -2.15
C GLU A 668 22.62 9.46 -1.07
N LEU A 669 22.22 10.21 -0.03
CA LEU A 669 21.31 9.75 1.02
C LEU A 669 19.92 9.35 0.50
N VAL A 670 19.57 9.73 -0.72
CA VAL A 670 18.35 9.24 -1.39
C VAL A 670 18.40 7.71 -1.61
N GLY A 671 19.59 7.12 -1.71
CA GLY A 671 19.79 5.67 -1.75
C GLY A 671 19.26 4.98 -0.49
N GLU A 672 19.58 5.53 0.69
CA GLU A 672 19.08 4.98 1.96
C GLU A 672 17.54 5.03 2.05
N VAL A 673 16.92 6.10 1.52
CA VAL A 673 15.45 6.19 1.46
C VAL A 673 14.90 5.15 0.50
N ALA A 674 15.49 4.96 -0.67
CA ALA A 674 15.05 3.91 -1.60
C ALA A 674 15.18 2.51 -0.99
N GLU A 675 16.30 2.19 -0.35
CA GLU A 675 16.54 0.94 0.37
C GLU A 675 15.54 0.74 1.52
N GLU A 676 15.24 1.79 2.28
CA GLU A 676 14.18 1.78 3.30
C GLU A 676 12.83 1.39 2.69
N LEU A 677 12.43 2.00 1.57
CA LEU A 677 11.15 1.71 0.93
C LEU A 677 11.09 0.29 0.34
N VAL A 678 12.19 -0.17 -0.27
CA VAL A 678 12.29 -1.52 -0.83
C VAL A 678 12.24 -2.58 0.27
N ARG A 679 12.92 -2.37 1.41
CA ARG A 679 12.83 -3.27 2.57
C ARG A 679 11.41 -3.39 3.14
N HIS A 680 10.58 -2.36 2.97
CA HIS A 680 9.17 -2.37 3.35
C HIS A 680 8.22 -2.88 2.24
N GLY A 681 8.76 -3.49 1.18
CA GLY A 681 7.98 -4.08 0.09
C GLY A 681 7.50 -3.08 -0.98
N GLY A 682 7.99 -1.84 -0.95
CA GLY A 682 7.76 -0.85 -2.00
C GLY A 682 8.71 -0.99 -3.20
N SER A 683 8.45 -0.23 -4.26
CA SER A 683 9.34 -0.08 -5.41
C SER A 683 9.89 1.33 -5.43
N ALA A 684 11.21 1.49 -5.32
CA ALA A 684 11.87 2.79 -5.34
C ALA A 684 13.25 2.71 -5.97
N THR A 685 13.52 3.61 -6.91
CA THR A 685 14.85 3.75 -7.52
C THR A 685 15.47 5.11 -7.20
N PRO A 686 16.68 5.13 -6.62
CA PRO A 686 17.38 6.38 -6.34
C PRO A 686 18.06 6.94 -7.61
N VAL A 687 17.90 8.24 -7.82
CA VAL A 687 18.55 9.02 -8.87
C VAL A 687 19.28 10.19 -8.24
N VAL A 688 20.59 10.05 -8.06
CA VAL A 688 21.44 11.16 -7.63
C VAL A 688 21.64 12.12 -8.81
N VAL A 689 21.09 13.33 -8.71
CA VAL A 689 21.08 14.31 -9.80
C VAL A 689 20.92 15.74 -9.29
N ASP A 690 21.53 16.70 -9.98
CA ASP A 690 21.38 18.13 -9.72
C ASP A 690 20.33 18.76 -10.63
N LEU A 691 19.18 19.12 -10.07
CA LEU A 691 18.06 19.71 -10.79
C LEU A 691 18.19 21.23 -10.99
N GLU A 692 19.25 21.88 -10.48
CA GLU A 692 19.50 23.31 -10.74
C GLU A 692 19.90 23.55 -12.22
N SER A 693 20.13 22.49 -13.00
CA SER A 693 20.45 22.52 -14.44
C SER A 693 19.41 21.81 -15.31
N TRP A 694 19.33 22.23 -16.58
CA TRP A 694 18.52 21.54 -17.59
C TRP A 694 18.97 20.08 -17.80
N ASP A 695 20.29 19.85 -17.91
CA ASP A 695 20.83 18.52 -18.19
C ASP A 695 20.51 17.52 -17.07
N GLY A 696 20.53 17.97 -15.81
CA GLY A 696 20.11 17.15 -14.69
C GLY A 696 18.61 16.80 -14.73
N ALA A 697 17.74 17.76 -15.03
CA ALA A 697 16.31 17.49 -15.17
C ALA A 697 16.00 16.54 -16.34
N ALA A 698 16.67 16.71 -17.49
CA ALA A 698 16.54 15.83 -18.63
C ALA A 698 17.03 14.41 -18.30
N SER A 699 18.20 14.27 -17.68
CA SER A 699 18.76 12.97 -17.28
C SER A 699 17.87 12.22 -16.28
N LEU A 700 17.22 12.93 -15.35
CA LEU A 700 16.24 12.32 -14.44
C LEU A 700 15.09 11.66 -15.22
N VAL A 701 14.50 12.39 -16.17
CA VAL A 701 13.38 11.89 -16.98
C VAL A 701 13.83 10.73 -17.88
N ASP A 702 14.99 10.84 -18.52
CA ASP A 702 15.54 9.78 -19.37
C ASP A 702 15.75 8.48 -18.57
N ARG A 703 16.29 8.57 -17.35
CA ARG A 703 16.48 7.41 -16.47
C ARG A 703 15.16 6.81 -16.01
N ALA A 704 14.20 7.64 -15.64
CA ALA A 704 12.87 7.18 -15.24
C ALA A 704 12.15 6.44 -16.38
N ILE A 705 12.19 7.00 -17.61
CA ILE A 705 11.61 6.37 -18.80
C ILE A 705 12.37 5.10 -19.19
N ALA A 706 13.70 5.11 -19.16
CA ALA A 706 14.50 3.93 -19.50
C ALA A 706 14.18 2.74 -18.59
N GLN A 707 13.85 2.99 -17.32
CA GLN A 707 13.58 1.95 -16.34
C GLN A 707 12.12 1.53 -16.29
N HIS A 708 11.19 2.48 -16.32
CA HIS A 708 9.76 2.22 -16.08
C HIS A 708 8.89 2.42 -17.34
N GLY A 709 9.46 2.88 -18.45
CA GLY A 709 8.77 3.13 -19.71
C GLY A 709 7.89 4.37 -19.73
N ARG A 710 7.54 4.94 -18.57
CA ARG A 710 6.65 6.10 -18.44
C ARG A 710 6.86 6.87 -17.14
N ILE A 711 6.25 8.04 -17.04
CA ILE A 711 6.08 8.81 -15.80
C ILE A 711 4.62 9.27 -15.73
N ASP A 712 3.88 8.78 -14.75
CA ASP A 712 2.46 9.13 -14.56
C ASP A 712 2.30 10.40 -13.70
N VAL A 713 3.18 10.57 -12.71
CA VAL A 713 3.14 11.69 -11.76
C VAL A 713 4.53 12.28 -11.53
N LEU A 714 4.64 13.61 -11.57
CA LEU A 714 5.81 14.35 -11.13
C LEU A 714 5.47 15.19 -9.89
N VAL A 715 6.18 14.95 -8.78
CA VAL A 715 6.13 15.78 -7.58
C VAL A 715 7.41 16.62 -7.48
N ASN A 716 7.27 17.92 -7.75
CA ASN A 716 8.36 18.89 -7.65
C ASN A 716 8.47 19.47 -6.25
N ASN A 717 9.35 18.91 -5.41
CA ASN A 717 9.49 19.32 -4.01
C ASN A 717 10.82 20.04 -3.67
N VAL A 718 11.81 20.04 -4.57
CA VAL A 718 13.08 20.77 -4.35
C VAL A 718 12.84 22.26 -4.04
N GLY A 719 13.52 22.76 -3.01
CA GLY A 719 13.53 24.17 -2.63
C GLY A 719 13.68 24.41 -1.13
N GLY A 720 13.39 25.66 -0.75
CA GLY A 720 13.35 26.12 0.63
C GLY A 720 14.36 27.21 0.88
N ALA A 721 13.93 28.27 1.59
CA ALA A 721 14.73 29.46 1.85
C ALA A 721 16.13 29.11 2.37
N ILE A 722 17.14 29.67 1.69
CA ILE A 722 18.55 29.54 2.02
C ILE A 722 18.94 30.58 3.06
N ASN A 723 18.53 31.83 2.86
CA ASN A 723 18.96 32.98 3.66
C ASN A 723 17.76 33.71 4.30
N PHE A 724 17.98 34.26 5.50
CA PHE A 724 16.97 34.96 6.29
C PHE A 724 17.49 36.32 6.79
N LYS A 725 17.22 37.40 6.05
CA LYS A 725 17.67 38.77 6.34
C LYS A 725 16.82 39.81 5.61
N PRO A 726 16.85 41.11 5.99
CA PRO A 726 16.20 42.16 5.21
C PRO A 726 16.64 42.15 3.75
N PHE A 727 15.73 42.50 2.82
CA PHE A 727 16.00 42.36 1.39
C PHE A 727 17.23 43.15 0.92
N THR A 728 17.47 44.32 1.53
CA THR A 728 18.62 45.19 1.24
C THR A 728 19.98 44.55 1.58
N GLU A 729 20.00 43.46 2.34
CA GLU A 729 21.21 42.76 2.75
C GLU A 729 21.53 41.55 1.85
N PHE A 730 20.66 41.22 0.89
CA PHE A 730 20.92 40.15 -0.08
C PHE A 730 21.92 40.59 -1.14
N THR A 731 22.88 39.73 -1.42
CA THR A 731 23.79 39.86 -2.54
C THR A 731 23.19 39.25 -3.80
N ASP A 732 23.67 39.70 -4.97
CA ASP A 732 23.28 39.12 -6.27
C ASP A 732 23.46 37.60 -6.33
N ALA A 733 24.53 37.09 -5.72
CA ALA A 733 24.83 35.66 -5.70
C ALA A 733 23.80 34.87 -4.86
N GLU A 734 23.40 35.40 -3.70
CA GLU A 734 22.38 34.75 -2.85
C GLU A 734 21.00 34.80 -3.50
N ILE A 735 20.67 35.88 -4.21
CA ILE A 735 19.41 35.99 -4.97
C ILE A 735 19.38 34.92 -6.06
N ARG A 736 20.45 34.81 -6.88
CA ARG A 736 20.55 33.80 -7.94
C ARG A 736 20.47 32.38 -7.38
N ALA A 737 21.26 32.07 -6.35
CA ALA A 737 21.25 30.74 -5.74
C ALA A 737 19.86 30.34 -5.20
N GLU A 738 19.07 31.30 -4.69
CA GLU A 738 17.71 31.03 -4.26
C GLU A 738 16.77 30.76 -5.45
N LEU A 739 16.88 31.51 -6.54
CA LEU A 739 16.08 31.31 -7.75
C LEU A 739 16.43 29.99 -8.45
N ASP A 740 17.72 29.68 -8.59
CA ASP A 740 18.21 28.46 -9.22
C ASP A 740 17.64 27.23 -8.49
N ARG A 741 17.75 27.22 -7.16
CA ARG A 741 17.25 26.13 -6.32
C ARG A 741 15.73 26.04 -6.23
N SER A 742 15.07 27.17 -5.93
CA SER A 742 13.66 27.15 -5.53
C SER A 742 12.67 27.42 -6.67
N LEU A 743 13.14 27.86 -7.85
CA LEU A 743 12.31 28.12 -9.03
C LEU A 743 12.75 27.31 -10.26
N LEU A 744 14.03 27.39 -10.65
CA LEU A 744 14.49 26.78 -11.91
C LEU A 744 14.40 25.26 -11.87
N THR A 745 14.68 24.62 -10.73
CA THR A 745 14.48 23.18 -10.54
C THR A 745 13.09 22.70 -10.94
N THR A 746 12.05 23.43 -10.52
CA THR A 746 10.64 23.12 -10.87
C THR A 746 10.38 23.37 -12.34
N LEU A 747 10.86 24.49 -12.88
CA LEU A 747 10.64 24.86 -14.28
C LEU A 747 11.28 23.84 -15.23
N PHE A 748 12.53 23.43 -14.97
CA PHE A 748 13.22 22.44 -15.79
C PHE A 748 12.60 21.05 -15.68
N ALA A 749 12.22 20.61 -14.48
CA ALA A 749 11.57 19.31 -14.29
C ALA A 749 10.20 19.24 -15.00
N CYS A 750 9.37 20.30 -14.90
CA CYS A 750 8.13 20.39 -15.67
C CYS A 750 8.40 20.31 -17.18
N ARG A 751 9.36 21.10 -17.68
CA ARG A 751 9.71 21.10 -19.11
C ARG A 751 10.20 19.72 -19.58
N ALA A 752 10.95 19.00 -18.76
CA ALA A 752 11.50 17.70 -19.10
C ALA A 752 10.42 16.59 -19.17
N VAL A 753 9.45 16.58 -18.26
CA VAL A 753 8.42 15.51 -18.21
C VAL A 753 7.30 15.68 -19.24
N LEU A 754 6.99 16.92 -19.62
CA LEU A 754 5.83 17.26 -20.45
C LEU A 754 5.78 16.52 -21.80
N PRO A 755 6.87 16.40 -22.59
CA PRO A 755 6.81 15.68 -23.86
C PRO A 755 6.28 14.24 -23.74
N GLY A 756 6.72 13.51 -22.71
CA GLY A 756 6.27 12.14 -22.45
C GLY A 756 4.79 12.08 -22.04
N MET A 757 4.37 12.95 -21.12
CA MET A 757 2.97 13.04 -20.68
C MET A 757 2.03 13.44 -21.82
N VAL A 758 2.46 14.39 -22.66
CA VAL A 758 1.69 14.87 -23.84
C VAL A 758 1.55 13.76 -24.89
N ALA A 759 2.59 12.97 -25.10
CA ALA A 759 2.53 11.82 -25.99
C ALA A 759 1.61 10.71 -25.45
N ALA A 760 1.61 10.49 -24.13
CA ALA A 760 0.73 9.53 -23.46
C ALA A 760 -0.74 10.01 -23.41
N GLY A 761 -0.99 11.32 -23.50
CA GLY A 761 -2.32 11.92 -23.33
C GLY A 761 -2.82 11.91 -21.88
N SER A 762 -1.91 11.77 -20.92
CA SER A 762 -2.21 11.72 -19.48
C SER A 762 -0.99 12.10 -18.65
N GLY A 763 -1.21 12.75 -17.51
CA GLY A 763 -0.16 12.97 -16.51
C GLY A 763 -0.58 13.93 -15.41
N VAL A 764 0.09 13.87 -14.26
CA VAL A 764 -0.13 14.80 -13.14
C VAL A 764 1.19 15.43 -12.71
N ILE A 765 1.21 16.76 -12.60
CA ILE A 765 2.32 17.51 -12.03
C ILE A 765 1.85 18.19 -10.76
N VAL A 766 2.48 17.88 -9.64
CA VAL A 766 2.26 18.53 -8.35
C VAL A 766 3.49 19.34 -7.98
N ASN A 767 3.36 20.66 -8.02
CA ASN A 767 4.42 21.57 -7.61
C ASN A 767 4.30 21.91 -6.12
N VAL A 768 5.40 21.85 -5.38
CA VAL A 768 5.45 22.30 -3.99
C VAL A 768 5.91 23.75 -3.96
N SER A 769 4.94 24.65 -3.85
CA SER A 769 5.11 26.07 -3.63
C SER A 769 5.40 26.37 -2.14
N SER A 770 4.84 27.44 -1.58
CA SER A 770 4.96 27.82 -0.18
C SER A 770 3.89 28.85 0.18
N ALA A 771 3.37 28.81 1.41
CA ALA A 771 2.57 29.91 1.95
C ALA A 771 3.43 31.17 2.16
N ALA A 772 4.76 31.06 2.19
CA ALA A 772 5.66 32.20 2.33
C ALA A 772 5.77 33.12 1.09
N THR A 773 4.78 33.18 0.19
CA THR A 773 4.80 34.14 -0.93
C THR A 773 4.74 35.59 -0.46
N ARG A 774 4.29 35.84 0.78
CA ARG A 774 4.37 37.14 1.45
C ARG A 774 5.23 37.09 2.72
N GLY A 775 6.21 36.19 2.73
CA GLY A 775 7.16 36.00 3.83
C GLY A 775 8.21 37.11 3.93
N ILE A 776 8.46 37.61 5.14
CA ILE A 776 9.52 38.59 5.41
C ILE A 776 10.89 37.93 5.53
N HIS A 777 11.94 38.73 5.31
CA HIS A 777 13.35 38.34 5.42
C HIS A 777 13.80 37.20 4.49
N ARG A 778 12.98 36.78 3.53
CA ARG A 778 13.29 35.72 2.56
C ARG A 778 12.74 36.06 1.17
N ILE A 779 12.79 37.33 0.77
CA ILE A 779 12.11 37.86 -0.42
C ILE A 779 12.46 37.11 -1.72
N PRO A 780 13.72 36.73 -2.01
CA PRO A 780 14.01 35.93 -3.21
C PRO A 780 13.30 34.57 -3.22
N TYR A 781 13.16 33.93 -2.05
CA TYR A 781 12.39 32.70 -1.89
C TYR A 781 10.89 32.94 -2.10
N SER A 782 10.35 34.02 -1.52
CA SER A 782 8.96 34.44 -1.73
C SER A 782 8.65 34.66 -3.22
N ALA A 783 9.56 35.31 -3.95
CA ALA A 783 9.47 35.52 -5.39
C ALA A 783 9.55 34.20 -6.18
N ALA A 784 10.49 33.31 -5.83
CA ALA A 784 10.61 31.99 -6.44
C ALA A 784 9.31 31.18 -6.31
N LYS A 785 8.73 31.11 -5.10
CA LYS A 785 7.49 30.37 -4.85
C LYS A 785 6.26 31.04 -5.47
N GLY A 786 6.23 32.36 -5.57
CA GLY A 786 5.27 33.08 -6.40
C GLY A 786 5.38 32.70 -7.89
N GLY A 787 6.60 32.52 -8.40
CA GLY A 787 6.86 32.00 -9.74
C GLY A 787 6.33 30.59 -9.95
N ILE A 788 6.46 29.69 -8.96
CA ILE A 788 5.85 28.35 -9.01
C ILE A 788 4.32 28.41 -9.13
N ASN A 789 3.67 29.34 -8.42
CA ASN A 789 2.22 29.53 -8.54
C ASN A 789 1.84 29.93 -9.98
N ALA A 790 2.60 30.84 -10.60
CA ALA A 790 2.38 31.25 -11.98
C ALA A 790 2.62 30.10 -12.97
N ILE A 791 3.73 29.35 -12.83
CA ILE A 791 4.02 28.17 -13.65
C ILE A 791 2.88 27.16 -13.60
N THR A 792 2.35 26.91 -12.40
CA THR A 792 1.25 25.97 -12.18
C THR A 792 -0.01 26.39 -12.94
N ALA A 793 -0.40 27.67 -12.81
CA ALA A 793 -1.58 28.19 -13.51
C ALA A 793 -1.41 28.19 -15.03
N SER A 794 -0.24 28.61 -15.53
CA SER A 794 0.03 28.67 -16.98
C SER A 794 0.08 27.29 -17.62
N LEU A 795 0.78 26.32 -17.03
CA LEU A 795 0.84 24.96 -17.57
C LEU A 795 -0.51 24.25 -17.49
N ALA A 796 -1.32 24.51 -16.47
CA ALA A 796 -2.68 23.97 -16.41
C ALA A 796 -3.54 24.46 -17.58
N LEU A 797 -3.46 25.76 -17.93
CA LEU A 797 -4.19 26.32 -19.07
C LEU A 797 -3.70 25.75 -20.42
N GLU A 798 -2.40 25.50 -20.53
CA GLU A 798 -1.77 25.02 -21.77
C GLU A 798 -1.95 23.52 -21.99
N CYS A 799 -1.99 22.70 -20.93
CA CYS A 799 -1.90 21.24 -21.05
C CYS A 799 -3.18 20.48 -20.68
N ALA A 800 -4.23 21.15 -20.19
CA ALA A 800 -5.46 20.48 -19.75
C ALA A 800 -6.18 19.73 -20.88
N ASP A 801 -6.21 20.27 -22.10
CA ASP A 801 -6.79 19.63 -23.28
C ASP A 801 -6.00 18.40 -23.75
N ARG A 802 -4.77 18.22 -23.25
CA ARG A 802 -3.91 17.04 -23.47
C ARG A 802 -4.03 15.99 -22.36
N GLY A 803 -4.99 16.14 -21.45
CA GLY A 803 -5.22 15.19 -20.34
C GLY A 803 -4.21 15.33 -19.19
N ILE A 804 -3.48 16.45 -19.13
CA ILE A 804 -2.45 16.70 -18.11
C ILE A 804 -2.98 17.66 -17.06
N ARG A 805 -2.83 17.29 -15.80
CA ARG A 805 -3.25 18.08 -14.64
C ARG A 805 -2.05 18.71 -13.97
N VAL A 806 -2.09 20.01 -13.73
CA VAL A 806 -1.00 20.73 -13.06
C VAL A 806 -1.57 21.47 -11.87
N VAL A 807 -1.06 21.17 -10.68
CA VAL A 807 -1.53 21.70 -9.40
C VAL A 807 -0.36 22.03 -8.49
N ALA A 808 -0.61 22.80 -7.44
CA ALA A 808 0.40 23.06 -6.43
C ALA A 808 -0.15 22.96 -5.00
N THR A 809 0.72 22.57 -4.07
CA THR A 809 0.51 22.81 -2.64
C THR A 809 1.36 24.00 -2.19
N ALA A 810 0.90 24.76 -1.22
CA ALA A 810 1.65 25.84 -0.58
C ALA A 810 1.83 25.54 0.92
N PRO A 811 2.87 24.77 1.30
CA PRO A 811 3.17 24.46 2.71
C PRO A 811 3.49 25.70 3.55
N GLY A 812 3.04 25.69 4.80
CA GLY A 812 3.46 26.63 5.85
C GLY A 812 4.68 26.16 6.63
N GLY A 813 4.91 26.77 7.81
CA GLY A 813 5.89 26.27 8.78
C GLY A 813 5.63 24.79 9.06
N THR A 814 6.67 23.95 8.94
CA THR A 814 6.56 22.49 9.06
C THR A 814 7.57 21.97 10.08
N GLU A 815 7.08 21.21 11.05
CA GLU A 815 7.89 20.48 12.02
C GLU A 815 8.58 19.32 11.31
N ALA A 816 9.91 19.29 11.37
CA ALA A 816 10.72 18.24 10.79
C ALA A 816 11.94 17.97 11.68
N PRO A 817 12.48 16.75 11.67
CA PRO A 817 13.74 16.45 12.34
C PRO A 817 14.89 17.35 11.85
N PRO A 818 15.97 17.50 12.63
CA PRO A 818 17.18 18.17 12.19
C PRO A 818 17.65 17.65 10.82
N ARG A 819 18.02 18.57 9.92
CA ARG A 819 18.42 18.21 8.56
C ARG A 819 19.75 17.47 8.55
N ARG A 820 19.80 16.35 7.84
CA ARG A 820 21.05 15.65 7.50
C ARG A 820 21.79 16.39 6.39
N ILE A 821 21.05 16.93 5.43
CA ILE A 821 21.60 17.69 4.30
C ILE A 821 21.33 19.18 4.55
N PRO A 822 22.36 20.00 4.83
CA PRO A 822 22.17 21.42 5.07
C PRO A 822 21.75 22.14 3.79
N ARG A 823 20.94 23.20 3.95
CA ARG A 823 20.60 24.12 2.85
C ARG A 823 21.71 25.12 2.52
N GLY A 824 22.76 25.16 3.35
CA GLY A 824 23.79 26.21 3.31
C GLY A 824 23.33 27.51 3.98
N THR A 825 22.30 27.46 4.83
CA THR A 825 21.87 28.60 5.64
C THR A 825 22.97 28.98 6.62
N PRO A 826 23.48 30.22 6.59
CA PRO A 826 24.51 30.67 7.54
C PRO A 826 23.96 30.70 8.97
N GLU A 827 24.80 30.31 9.94
CA GLU A 827 24.48 30.53 11.34
C GLU A 827 24.53 32.03 11.68
N PRO A 828 23.57 32.55 12.48
CA PRO A 828 23.57 33.95 12.89
C PRO A 828 24.81 34.34 13.69
N ARG A 829 25.55 35.33 13.22
CA ARG A 829 26.83 35.77 13.80
C ARG A 829 26.65 36.73 14.98
N ASP A 830 25.59 37.53 14.96
CA ASP A 830 25.29 38.56 15.94
C ASP A 830 23.80 38.58 16.34
N ASP A 831 23.46 39.39 17.34
CA ASP A 831 22.07 39.51 17.84
C ASP A 831 21.11 40.04 16.77
N ARG A 832 21.63 40.82 15.81
CA ARG A 832 20.83 41.40 14.74
C ARG A 832 20.43 40.33 13.74
N GLU A 833 21.35 39.48 13.32
CA GLU A 833 21.06 38.32 12.47
C GLU A 833 20.14 37.32 13.18
N ARG A 834 20.33 37.09 14.49
CA ARG A 834 19.41 36.28 15.29
C ARG A 834 17.99 36.87 15.29
N ALA A 835 17.86 38.19 15.43
CA ALA A 835 16.57 38.86 15.38
C ALA A 835 15.91 38.77 14.00
N TRP A 836 16.69 38.86 12.91
CA TRP A 836 16.17 38.67 11.55
C TRP A 836 15.63 37.25 11.34
N PHE A 837 16.38 36.25 11.81
CA PHE A 837 15.94 34.87 11.79
C PHE A 837 14.70 34.67 12.67
N GLN A 838 14.66 35.20 13.90
CA GLN A 838 13.48 35.04 14.76
C GLN A 838 12.21 35.68 14.15
N ALA A 839 12.33 36.85 13.52
CA ALA A 839 11.18 37.57 12.96
C ALA A 839 10.39 36.78 11.90
N HIS A 840 11.05 35.94 11.09
CA HIS A 840 10.31 35.11 10.12
C HIS A 840 9.57 33.95 10.79
N ILE A 841 10.11 33.42 11.89
CA ILE A 841 9.44 32.39 12.72
C ILE A 841 8.20 33.00 13.35
N ASP A 842 8.36 34.17 13.97
CA ASP A 842 7.26 34.91 14.60
C ASP A 842 6.16 35.24 13.60
N GLN A 843 6.51 35.73 12.40
CA GLN A 843 5.53 35.95 11.33
C GLN A 843 4.79 34.66 10.98
N THR A 844 5.51 33.57 10.75
CA THR A 844 4.93 32.29 10.31
C THR A 844 3.93 31.73 11.35
N ILE A 845 4.23 31.88 12.64
CA ILE A 845 3.33 31.44 13.72
C ILE A 845 2.15 32.40 13.87
N ALA A 846 2.38 33.72 13.78
CA ALA A 846 1.35 34.72 13.97
C ALA A 846 0.34 34.77 12.81
N SER A 847 0.78 34.55 11.56
CA SER A 847 -0.08 34.58 10.38
C SER A 847 -0.93 33.33 10.23
N SER A 848 -0.51 32.19 10.80
CA SER A 848 -1.29 30.96 10.82
C SER A 848 -2.38 31.01 11.89
N PRO A 849 -3.68 30.93 11.54
CA PRO A 849 -4.77 30.83 12.52
C PRO A 849 -4.62 29.70 13.54
N MET A 850 -3.91 28.61 13.19
CA MET A 850 -3.64 27.50 14.09
C MET A 850 -2.44 27.72 15.02
N HIS A 851 -1.65 28.78 14.81
CA HIS A 851 -0.52 29.18 15.66
C HIS A 851 0.50 28.06 15.99
N ARG A 852 0.66 27.11 15.07
CA ARG A 852 1.66 26.03 15.17
C ARG A 852 2.20 25.68 13.79
N TYR A 853 3.29 24.94 13.77
CA TYR A 853 3.77 24.33 12.55
C TYR A 853 2.94 23.07 12.22
N GLY A 854 2.83 22.76 10.93
CA GLY A 854 2.25 21.53 10.43
C GLY A 854 3.22 20.36 10.55
N THR A 855 2.72 19.14 10.55
CA THR A 855 3.53 17.91 10.52
C THR A 855 3.90 17.51 9.10
N LEU A 856 4.92 16.67 8.94
CA LEU A 856 5.28 16.10 7.63
C LEU A 856 4.12 15.31 7.01
N ASP A 857 3.34 14.58 7.80
CA ASP A 857 2.17 13.84 7.32
C ASP A 857 1.06 14.75 6.80
N GLU A 858 0.80 15.88 7.46
CA GLU A 858 -0.18 16.88 6.99
C GLU A 858 0.23 17.45 5.62
N GLN A 859 1.53 17.69 5.41
CA GLN A 859 2.04 18.17 4.11
C GLN A 859 1.98 17.07 3.03
N ALA A 860 2.48 15.87 3.35
CA ALA A 860 2.49 14.74 2.43
C ALA A 860 1.07 14.32 2.02
N ALA A 861 0.09 14.46 2.91
CA ALA A 861 -1.30 14.14 2.62
C ALA A 861 -1.92 14.97 1.52
N ALA A 862 -1.75 16.29 1.60
CA ALA A 862 -2.27 17.18 0.57
C ALA A 862 -1.59 16.94 -0.78
N ILE A 863 -0.27 16.70 -0.78
CA ILE A 863 0.50 16.41 -2.00
C ILE A 863 0.03 15.10 -2.65
N ALA A 864 -0.09 14.02 -1.87
CA ALA A 864 -0.54 12.72 -2.37
C ALA A 864 -2.00 12.77 -2.87
N PHE A 865 -2.89 13.47 -2.16
CA PHE A 865 -4.27 13.69 -2.63
C PHE A 865 -4.29 14.39 -4.00
N LEU A 866 -3.58 15.52 -4.13
CA LEU A 866 -3.53 16.27 -5.39
C LEU A 866 -2.86 15.48 -6.53
N ALA A 867 -1.90 14.62 -6.23
CA ALA A 867 -1.25 13.74 -7.19
C ALA A 867 -2.17 12.62 -7.72
N SER A 868 -3.24 12.29 -7.01
CA SER A 868 -4.08 11.12 -7.28
C SER A 868 -5.31 11.40 -8.14
N ASP A 869 -5.97 10.33 -8.58
CA ASP A 869 -7.21 10.39 -9.37
C ASP A 869 -8.40 10.94 -8.57
N GLU A 870 -8.34 10.96 -7.23
CA GLU A 870 -9.34 11.61 -6.37
C GLU A 870 -9.42 13.14 -6.62
N ALA A 871 -8.33 13.74 -7.11
CA ALA A 871 -8.24 15.15 -7.48
C ALA A 871 -8.42 15.38 -8.99
N SER A 872 -9.00 14.43 -9.73
CA SER A 872 -9.10 14.45 -11.20
C SER A 872 -9.74 15.71 -11.80
N TYR A 873 -10.60 16.41 -11.05
CA TYR A 873 -11.23 17.67 -11.48
C TYR A 873 -10.56 18.95 -10.91
N ILE A 874 -9.38 18.84 -10.29
CA ILE A 874 -8.64 19.95 -9.69
C ILE A 874 -7.38 20.22 -10.51
N THR A 875 -7.35 21.33 -11.27
CA THR A 875 -6.19 21.80 -12.03
C THR A 875 -6.00 23.32 -11.86
N GLY A 876 -4.78 23.83 -12.10
CA GLY A 876 -4.44 25.26 -12.01
C GLY A 876 -4.54 25.88 -10.62
N THR A 877 -4.82 25.08 -9.59
CA THR A 877 -5.06 25.51 -8.22
C THR A 877 -3.80 25.40 -7.37
N VAL A 878 -3.61 26.38 -6.47
CA VAL A 878 -2.62 26.33 -5.39
C VAL A 878 -3.37 26.11 -4.08
N LEU A 879 -3.12 24.98 -3.42
CA LEU A 879 -3.75 24.61 -2.15
C LEU A 879 -2.85 24.99 -0.96
N PRO A 880 -3.21 25.97 -0.12
CA PRO A 880 -2.46 26.29 1.09
C PRO A 880 -2.57 25.18 2.15
N VAL A 881 -1.43 24.76 2.68
CA VAL A 881 -1.33 23.75 3.76
C VAL A 881 -0.53 24.37 4.91
N ALA A 882 -1.09 25.42 5.49
CA ALA A 882 -0.40 26.33 6.40
C ALA A 882 -1.24 26.73 7.64
N GLY A 883 -2.12 25.84 8.09
CA GLY A 883 -2.96 26.07 9.28
C GLY A 883 -3.93 27.25 9.13
N GLY A 884 -4.34 27.57 7.90
CA GLY A 884 -5.23 28.67 7.55
C GLY A 884 -4.55 29.92 6.98
N ASP A 885 -3.21 29.97 6.95
CA ASP A 885 -2.49 31.03 6.23
C ASP A 885 -2.61 30.82 4.71
N LEU A 886 -2.93 31.89 3.98
CA LEU A 886 -3.15 31.88 2.52
C LEU A 886 -1.97 32.49 1.74
N GLY A 887 -0.97 33.06 2.41
CA GLY A 887 0.12 33.76 1.72
C GLY A 887 0.75 34.90 2.50
#